data_AF-A0A9D1G9P3-F1
#
_entry.id   AF-A0A9D1G9P3-F1
#
_cell.length_a   1.000
_cell.length_b   1.000
_cell.length_c   1.000
_cell.angle_alpha   90.00
_cell.angle_beta   90.00
_cell.angle_gamma   90.00
#
_symmetry.space_group_name_H-M   'P 1'
#
loop_
_entity.id
_entity.type
_entity.pdbx_description
1 polymer ?
#
loop_
_entity_poly.entity_id
_entity_poly.type
_entity_poly.pdbx_seq_one_letter_code
_entity_poly.pdbx_strand_id
1 'polypeptide(L)'
;MDDRTTITELSNMTLPVFIRKFNSMPLDERINLLKNPYLDELNEVIFSSLFLQVQNMEEVRELLDNKKIFHKVLTSPKNKKKRNILNIIGEDNFPLLKYIFESNYILDYKEQFLDYIDSIDYEQFKNILENIDLTKLNNLFFKEYSLEELEDIIGISSVNKDISSSFFQKVKMNILNPLGVLKIKNEKELLLYTKFNLLINVLDEFPEITLKNGVVLPYQNILDVKEGKVNKLISLLKEKGKASEEDLLEVSLKLYYIFGYDNARSIILDKFTNITPSAVNRIIDFNFKDHRREYRTKHQERFYHYGMENEMIDALNNNNYEFFSNLLYDVDEEKILWLRDESLKIVTTYKDNKSLNDALKVKLLELINERESKAKEDYAKDIRDRLSFKDDKKLSVNDLKELFEDVSLVDLLNNYNQEILLRLREFLLGNFKDNNDCLLRLIINREALGLNNLLGKLINQYDVIESIAKKNKLSLNSILDVIDIVKTSFFSLKPNEQDIFLSTIANIISSKEYCTFKSEEEILKEICKLHVERKNKVYASIPTIEGKSDNFSYKVAPFDAEYLLAAGVDAKNCFRISGKGEDFFRYCLTSNQAVIMYFTNKLTNRSYICPIIRSGNGIHCNGVDPKLEEDEKDDFFRAFTKAMDEIIKISSKESIDSERIEVATITNLHLEDYFRENNYLKYQLGTFIPIDFSCYTDYNKKDKENYIISKSDDYRENKYYLSKDRFYQERKEDYEFNIDKEYDKERLSIIVNSIAYSAIDYKNIPTTRKNKEKRTFKPIDVNTFKYIVGNKDWYVAIDDQYNILANLLPYDERAKKEYIKHLAQAPLLIENMEKEEEEYGISWENLSKNK
;
A
#
# COMPACT_ATOMS: atom_id res chain seq x y z
N MET A 1 -69.21 -25.82 -20.81
CA MET A 1 -69.46 -25.15 -19.52
C MET A 1 -69.62 -23.67 -19.82
N ASP A 2 -70.56 -23.00 -19.18
CA ASP A 2 -70.69 -21.54 -19.28
C ASP A 2 -69.40 -20.89 -18.73
N ASP A 3 -68.83 -19.94 -19.47
CA ASP A 3 -67.52 -19.35 -19.20
C ASP A 3 -67.42 -18.80 -17.77
N ARG A 4 -68.54 -18.27 -17.25
CA ARG A 4 -68.63 -17.73 -15.89
C ARG A 4 -68.65 -18.81 -14.79
N THR A 5 -69.15 -20.01 -15.12
CA THR A 5 -69.18 -21.15 -14.18
C THR A 5 -67.76 -21.65 -13.90
N THR A 6 -66.91 -21.72 -14.93
CA THR A 6 -65.50 -22.10 -14.81
C THR A 6 -64.72 -21.14 -13.90
N ILE A 7 -64.95 -19.83 -14.03
CA ILE A 7 -64.33 -18.82 -13.16
C ILE A 7 -64.79 -18.95 -11.71
N THR A 8 -66.08 -19.20 -11.49
CA THR A 8 -66.65 -19.39 -10.15
C THR A 8 -66.04 -20.62 -9.46
N GLU A 9 -65.85 -21.72 -10.19
CA GLU A 9 -65.17 -22.91 -9.67
C GLU A 9 -63.72 -22.64 -9.29
N LEU A 10 -62.96 -21.94 -10.14
CA LEU A 10 -61.56 -21.60 -9.87
C LEU A 10 -61.42 -20.67 -8.65
N SER A 11 -62.31 -19.68 -8.51
CA SER A 11 -62.33 -18.75 -7.37
C SER A 11 -62.57 -19.44 -6.03
N ASN A 12 -63.25 -20.58 -6.02
CA ASN A 12 -63.56 -21.34 -4.81
C ASN A 12 -62.48 -22.38 -4.45
N MET A 13 -61.45 -22.55 -5.28
CA MET A 13 -60.34 -23.46 -4.98
C MET A 13 -59.41 -22.88 -3.91
N THR A 14 -58.83 -23.76 -3.10
CA THR A 14 -57.66 -23.38 -2.30
C THR A 14 -56.47 -23.12 -3.23
N LEU A 15 -55.63 -22.15 -2.88
CA LEU A 15 -54.45 -21.77 -3.66
C LEU A 15 -53.55 -22.95 -4.12
N PRO A 16 -53.21 -23.95 -3.27
CA PRO A 16 -52.39 -25.09 -3.71
C PRO A 16 -53.08 -25.97 -4.76
N VAL A 17 -54.40 -26.15 -4.64
CA VAL A 17 -55.21 -26.93 -5.58
C VAL A 17 -55.30 -26.21 -6.91
N PHE A 18 -55.51 -24.90 -6.89
CA PHE A 18 -55.50 -24.06 -8.08
C PHE A 18 -54.16 -24.14 -8.82
N ILE A 19 -53.03 -23.91 -8.13
CA ILE A 19 -51.69 -23.94 -8.74
C ILE A 19 -51.42 -25.32 -9.38
N ARG A 20 -51.70 -26.40 -8.65
CA ARG A 20 -51.52 -27.77 -9.17
C ARG A 20 -52.38 -28.02 -10.41
N LYS A 21 -53.64 -27.58 -10.39
CA LYS A 21 -54.57 -27.74 -11.52
C LYS A 21 -54.10 -26.93 -12.74
N PHE A 22 -53.78 -25.65 -12.55
CA PHE A 22 -53.33 -24.77 -13.63
C PHE A 22 -52.02 -25.26 -14.26
N ASN A 23 -51.03 -25.65 -13.45
CA ASN A 23 -49.75 -26.13 -13.96
C ASN A 23 -49.83 -27.51 -14.65
N SER A 24 -50.90 -28.28 -14.39
CA SER A 24 -51.15 -29.56 -15.06
C SER A 24 -51.89 -29.45 -16.41
N MET A 25 -52.43 -28.27 -16.74
CA MET A 25 -53.15 -28.04 -17.99
C MET A 25 -52.18 -27.95 -19.19
N PRO A 26 -52.52 -28.53 -20.35
CA PRO A 26 -51.85 -28.26 -21.62
C PRO A 26 -51.90 -26.77 -21.99
N LEU A 27 -50.91 -26.30 -22.75
CA LEU A 27 -50.80 -24.88 -23.15
C LEU A 27 -52.08 -24.35 -23.81
N ASP A 28 -52.69 -25.12 -24.73
CA ASP A 28 -53.92 -24.72 -25.43
C ASP A 28 -55.11 -24.55 -24.48
N GLU A 29 -55.21 -25.38 -23.43
CA GLU A 29 -56.25 -25.26 -22.41
C GLU A 29 -56.03 -24.05 -21.52
N ARG A 30 -54.77 -23.75 -21.17
CA ARG A 30 -54.43 -22.53 -20.41
C ARG A 30 -54.73 -21.28 -21.22
N ILE A 31 -54.36 -21.24 -22.50
CA ILE A 31 -54.68 -20.12 -23.39
C ILE A 31 -56.20 -19.92 -23.49
N ASN A 32 -56.98 -20.99 -23.66
CA ASN A 32 -58.44 -20.90 -23.69
C ASN A 32 -59.02 -20.40 -22.36
N LEU A 33 -58.46 -20.81 -21.23
CA LEU A 33 -58.84 -20.27 -19.92
C LEU A 33 -58.54 -18.77 -19.83
N LEU A 34 -57.37 -18.33 -20.28
CA LEU A 34 -56.95 -16.92 -20.23
C LEU A 34 -57.78 -16.00 -21.14
N LYS A 35 -58.38 -16.54 -22.21
CA LYS A 35 -59.33 -15.84 -23.09
C LYS A 35 -60.70 -15.60 -22.47
N ASN A 36 -60.99 -16.20 -21.32
CA ASN A 36 -62.30 -16.12 -20.71
C ASN A 36 -62.64 -14.66 -20.31
N PRO A 37 -63.78 -14.11 -20.77
CA PRO A 37 -64.11 -12.70 -20.58
C PRO A 37 -64.43 -12.31 -19.14
N TYR A 38 -64.60 -13.29 -18.23
CA TYR A 38 -64.89 -13.09 -16.80
C TYR A 38 -63.66 -13.31 -15.91
N LEU A 39 -62.43 -13.40 -16.46
CA LEU A 39 -61.22 -13.63 -15.66
C LEU A 39 -60.98 -12.55 -14.58
N ASP A 40 -61.45 -11.33 -14.83
CA ASP A 40 -61.43 -10.21 -13.88
C ASP A 40 -62.34 -10.43 -12.67
N GLU A 41 -63.26 -11.39 -12.70
CA GLU A 41 -64.12 -11.79 -11.57
C GLU A 41 -63.44 -12.79 -10.62
N LEU A 42 -62.22 -13.26 -10.93
CA LEU A 42 -61.48 -14.17 -10.04
C LEU A 42 -61.22 -13.57 -8.65
N ASN A 43 -61.21 -14.39 -7.59
CA ASN A 43 -60.70 -13.95 -6.30
C ASN A 43 -59.26 -13.38 -6.43
N GLU A 44 -58.94 -12.26 -5.77
CA GLU A 44 -57.61 -11.61 -5.82
C GLU A 44 -56.44 -12.58 -5.59
N VAL A 45 -56.54 -13.47 -4.61
CA VAL A 45 -55.47 -14.43 -4.28
C VAL A 45 -55.25 -15.42 -5.43
N ILE A 46 -56.33 -15.90 -6.03
CA ILE A 46 -56.28 -16.84 -7.15
C ILE A 46 -55.83 -16.11 -8.42
N PHE A 47 -56.29 -14.87 -8.64
CA PHE A 47 -55.89 -14.04 -9.76
C PHE A 47 -54.39 -13.70 -9.74
N SER A 48 -53.86 -13.18 -8.62
CA SER A 48 -52.43 -12.90 -8.49
C SER A 48 -51.61 -14.18 -8.67
N SER A 49 -52.08 -15.32 -8.14
CA SER A 49 -51.39 -16.59 -8.35
C SER A 49 -51.44 -17.07 -9.79
N LEU A 50 -52.59 -16.99 -10.47
CA LEU A 50 -52.73 -17.32 -11.88
C LEU A 50 -51.74 -16.49 -12.70
N PHE A 51 -51.74 -15.17 -12.47
CA PHE A 51 -50.86 -14.24 -13.16
C PHE A 51 -49.38 -14.58 -12.96
N LEU A 52 -48.95 -14.89 -11.74
CA LEU A 52 -47.56 -15.25 -11.43
C LEU A 52 -47.14 -16.64 -11.93
N GLN A 53 -48.10 -17.54 -12.23
CA GLN A 53 -47.81 -18.85 -12.83
C GLN A 53 -47.73 -18.80 -14.37
N VAL A 54 -48.19 -17.72 -15.00
CA VAL A 54 -48.06 -17.52 -16.43
C VAL A 54 -46.59 -17.19 -16.77
N GLN A 55 -45.91 -18.12 -17.43
CA GLN A 55 -44.50 -17.97 -17.82
C GLN A 55 -44.28 -17.96 -19.33
N ASN A 56 -45.27 -18.37 -20.13
CA ASN A 56 -45.18 -18.33 -21.60
C ASN A 56 -45.65 -16.95 -22.14
N MET A 57 -44.87 -16.33 -23.02
CA MET A 57 -45.22 -15.05 -23.65
C MET A 57 -46.53 -15.07 -24.45
N GLU A 58 -46.94 -16.24 -24.95
CA GLU A 58 -48.21 -16.41 -25.67
C GLU A 58 -49.42 -16.32 -24.72
N GLU A 59 -49.31 -16.91 -23.53
CA GLU A 59 -50.28 -16.80 -22.45
C GLU A 59 -50.34 -15.37 -21.88
N VAL A 60 -49.18 -14.70 -21.76
CA VAL A 60 -49.06 -13.31 -21.32
C VAL A 60 -49.84 -12.37 -22.24
N ARG A 61 -49.67 -12.50 -23.56
CA ARG A 61 -50.33 -11.66 -24.55
C ARG A 61 -51.84 -11.78 -24.44
N GLU A 62 -52.36 -13.01 -24.40
CA GLU A 62 -53.79 -13.27 -24.30
C GLU A 62 -54.40 -12.74 -22.99
N LEU A 63 -53.67 -12.88 -21.88
CA LEU A 63 -54.10 -12.37 -20.58
C LEU A 63 -54.15 -10.83 -20.54
N LEU A 64 -53.15 -10.16 -21.12
CA LEU A 64 -52.97 -8.71 -21.02
C LEU A 64 -53.58 -7.91 -22.18
N ASP A 65 -54.00 -8.56 -23.28
CA ASP A 65 -54.78 -7.93 -24.37
C ASP A 65 -56.20 -7.54 -23.90
N ASN A 66 -56.68 -8.09 -22.78
CA ASN A 66 -57.95 -7.68 -22.18
C ASN A 66 -57.77 -6.49 -21.22
N LYS A 67 -58.34 -5.34 -21.58
CA LYS A 67 -58.28 -4.09 -20.78
C LYS A 67 -58.72 -4.26 -19.32
N LYS A 68 -59.73 -5.09 -19.02
CA LYS A 68 -60.22 -5.31 -17.63
C LYS A 68 -59.24 -6.13 -16.81
N ILE A 69 -58.59 -7.11 -17.43
CA ILE A 69 -57.55 -7.91 -16.78
C ILE A 69 -56.32 -7.05 -16.53
N PHE A 70 -55.91 -6.26 -17.53
CA PHE A 70 -54.82 -5.29 -17.41
C PHE A 70 -55.06 -4.30 -16.26
N HIS A 71 -56.29 -3.78 -16.13
CA HIS A 71 -56.69 -2.95 -14.98
C HIS A 71 -56.43 -3.65 -13.65
N LYS A 72 -56.93 -4.88 -13.51
CA LYS A 72 -56.84 -5.66 -12.28
C LYS A 72 -55.40 -5.99 -11.89
N VAL A 73 -54.51 -6.21 -12.86
CA VAL A 73 -53.07 -6.39 -12.62
C VAL A 73 -52.46 -5.14 -11.99
N LEU A 74 -52.79 -3.96 -12.52
CA LEU A 74 -52.23 -2.68 -12.06
C LEU A 74 -52.85 -2.18 -10.75
N THR A 75 -54.11 -2.52 -10.46
CA THR A 75 -54.80 -2.11 -9.23
C THR A 75 -54.78 -3.16 -8.12
N SER A 76 -54.10 -4.29 -8.33
CA SER A 76 -54.04 -5.37 -7.34
C SER A 76 -53.44 -4.87 -6.02
N PRO A 77 -54.08 -5.17 -4.88
CA PRO A 77 -53.65 -4.67 -3.58
C PRO A 77 -52.29 -5.21 -3.19
N LYS A 78 -51.55 -4.39 -2.44
CA LYS A 78 -50.26 -4.78 -1.89
C LYS A 78 -50.41 -5.97 -0.95
N ASN A 79 -49.52 -6.96 -1.07
CA ASN A 79 -49.48 -8.11 -0.18
C ASN A 79 -48.97 -7.72 1.24
N LYS A 80 -48.86 -8.70 2.15
CA LYS A 80 -48.36 -8.48 3.54
C LYS A 80 -46.96 -7.87 3.62
N LYS A 81 -46.16 -7.97 2.56
CA LYS A 81 -44.83 -7.34 2.43
C LYS A 81 -44.88 -5.96 1.75
N LYS A 82 -46.07 -5.37 1.59
CA LYS A 82 -46.34 -4.10 0.90
C LYS A 82 -45.95 -4.10 -0.59
N ARG A 83 -45.91 -5.26 -1.25
CA ARG A 83 -45.57 -5.40 -2.68
C ARG A 83 -46.82 -5.62 -3.53
N ASN A 84 -46.97 -4.89 -4.62
CA ASN A 84 -48.00 -5.14 -5.64
C ASN A 84 -47.49 -6.15 -6.69
N ILE A 85 -48.34 -6.50 -7.66
CA ILE A 85 -47.97 -7.44 -8.74
C ILE A 85 -46.79 -6.91 -9.56
N LEU A 86 -46.72 -5.61 -9.87
CA LEU A 86 -45.59 -5.02 -10.60
C LEU A 86 -44.25 -5.18 -9.86
N ASN A 87 -44.23 -5.00 -8.54
CA ASN A 87 -43.03 -5.24 -7.72
C ASN A 87 -42.54 -6.68 -7.83
N ILE A 88 -43.47 -7.64 -7.87
CA ILE A 88 -43.13 -9.07 -7.95
C ILE A 88 -42.59 -9.40 -9.35
N ILE A 89 -43.23 -8.88 -10.41
CA ILE A 89 -42.77 -9.09 -11.79
C ILE A 89 -41.41 -8.43 -12.04
N GLY A 90 -41.18 -7.22 -11.53
CA GLY A 90 -39.94 -6.49 -11.74
C GLY A 90 -38.71 -7.17 -11.12
N GLU A 91 -38.90 -7.96 -10.07
CA GLU A 91 -37.84 -8.77 -9.46
C GLU A 91 -37.64 -10.12 -10.20
N ASP A 92 -38.72 -10.78 -10.63
CA ASP A 92 -38.69 -12.20 -11.03
C ASP A 92 -38.92 -12.44 -12.55
N ASN A 93 -39.45 -11.49 -13.32
CA ASN A 93 -39.85 -11.68 -14.72
C ASN A 93 -39.81 -10.38 -15.56
N PHE A 94 -38.61 -9.91 -15.89
CA PHE A 94 -38.39 -8.69 -16.67
C PHE A 94 -39.07 -8.66 -18.07
N PRO A 95 -39.14 -9.76 -18.86
CA PRO A 95 -39.86 -9.76 -20.14
C PRO A 95 -41.36 -9.41 -20.01
N LEU A 96 -41.99 -9.88 -18.93
CA LEU A 96 -43.40 -9.58 -18.64
C LEU A 96 -43.58 -8.10 -18.24
N LEU A 97 -42.67 -7.56 -17.43
CA LEU A 97 -42.64 -6.14 -17.09
C LEU A 97 -42.54 -5.27 -18.36
N LYS A 98 -41.64 -5.64 -19.27
CA LYS A 98 -41.44 -4.96 -20.55
C LYS A 98 -42.73 -4.93 -21.37
N TYR A 99 -43.41 -6.06 -21.51
CA TYR A 99 -44.67 -6.13 -22.25
C TYR A 99 -45.78 -5.25 -21.63
N ILE A 100 -45.89 -5.21 -20.30
CA ILE A 100 -46.86 -4.36 -19.60
C ILE A 100 -46.60 -2.88 -19.90
N PHE A 101 -45.34 -2.44 -19.86
CA PHE A 101 -44.99 -1.03 -20.06
C PHE A 101 -45.03 -0.58 -21.52
N GLU A 102 -44.88 -1.49 -22.48
CA GLU A 102 -45.00 -1.20 -23.92
C GLU A 102 -46.46 -1.26 -24.42
N SER A 103 -47.37 -1.81 -23.60
CA SER A 103 -48.81 -1.94 -23.89
C SER A 103 -49.49 -0.59 -24.11
N ASN A 104 -50.50 -0.57 -24.98
CA ASN A 104 -51.34 0.61 -25.22
C ASN A 104 -52.16 1.02 -23.99
N TYR A 105 -52.41 0.10 -23.06
CA TYR A 105 -53.24 0.36 -21.88
C TYR A 105 -52.49 1.07 -20.75
N ILE A 106 -51.15 1.14 -20.78
CA ILE A 106 -50.38 1.77 -19.70
C ILE A 106 -50.74 3.26 -19.52
N LEU A 107 -51.16 3.93 -20.60
CA LEU A 107 -51.55 5.34 -20.60
C LEU A 107 -52.82 5.61 -19.76
N ASP A 108 -53.71 4.61 -19.64
CA ASP A 108 -54.93 4.72 -18.84
C ASP A 108 -54.65 4.62 -17.33
N TYR A 109 -53.43 4.23 -16.93
CA TYR A 109 -53.06 3.88 -15.54
C TYR A 109 -51.77 4.56 -15.08
N LYS A 110 -51.62 5.84 -15.41
CA LYS A 110 -50.43 6.64 -15.08
C LYS A 110 -50.09 6.68 -13.58
N GLU A 111 -51.10 6.71 -12.71
CA GLU A 111 -50.89 6.82 -11.26
C GLU A 111 -50.27 5.54 -10.68
N GLN A 112 -50.74 4.37 -11.12
CA GLN A 112 -50.20 3.08 -10.70
C GLN A 112 -48.76 2.88 -11.21
N PHE A 113 -48.46 3.43 -12.39
CA PHE A 113 -47.11 3.47 -12.91
C PHE A 113 -46.21 4.33 -12.02
N LEU A 114 -46.61 5.56 -11.67
CA LEU A 114 -45.85 6.44 -10.77
C LEU A 114 -45.64 5.80 -9.38
N ASP A 115 -46.68 5.22 -8.78
CA ASP A 115 -46.59 4.48 -7.52
C ASP A 115 -45.56 3.34 -7.58
N TYR A 116 -45.49 2.64 -8.72
CA TYR A 116 -44.49 1.60 -8.94
C TYR A 116 -43.08 2.19 -9.09
N ILE A 117 -42.91 3.24 -9.91
CA ILE A 117 -41.64 3.94 -10.07
C ILE A 117 -41.12 4.43 -8.72
N ASP A 118 -41.97 4.98 -7.85
CA ASP A 118 -41.59 5.41 -6.50
C ASP A 118 -41.13 4.24 -5.61
N SER A 119 -41.72 3.07 -5.77
CA SER A 119 -41.46 1.90 -4.94
C SER A 119 -40.17 1.13 -5.26
N ILE A 120 -39.64 1.27 -6.47
CA ILE A 120 -38.41 0.58 -6.92
C ILE A 120 -37.15 1.41 -6.61
N ASP A 121 -35.97 0.79 -6.63
CA ASP A 121 -34.72 1.54 -6.47
C ASP A 121 -34.25 2.20 -7.79
N TYR A 122 -33.17 2.98 -7.73
CA TYR A 122 -32.65 3.72 -8.88
C TYR A 122 -32.08 2.76 -9.96
N GLU A 123 -31.47 1.64 -9.56
CA GLU A 123 -30.89 0.66 -10.50
C GLU A 123 -31.99 -0.08 -11.26
N GLN A 124 -33.04 -0.51 -10.56
CA GLN A 124 -34.24 -1.11 -11.16
C GLN A 124 -34.91 -0.14 -12.14
N PHE A 125 -35.06 1.14 -11.74
CA PHE A 125 -35.65 2.16 -12.60
C PHE A 125 -34.81 2.44 -13.85
N LYS A 126 -33.49 2.52 -13.70
CA LYS A 126 -32.58 2.68 -14.82
C LYS A 126 -32.65 1.50 -15.80
N ASN A 127 -32.68 0.28 -15.29
CA ASN A 127 -32.84 -0.92 -16.12
C ASN A 127 -34.14 -0.87 -16.96
N ILE A 128 -35.21 -0.30 -16.39
CA ILE A 128 -36.45 -0.02 -17.12
C ILE A 128 -36.21 1.01 -18.24
N LEU A 129 -35.58 2.16 -17.94
CA LEU A 129 -35.31 3.21 -18.93
C LEU A 129 -34.43 2.76 -20.09
N GLU A 130 -33.49 1.83 -19.85
CA GLU A 130 -32.53 1.34 -20.86
C GLU A 130 -33.10 0.24 -21.76
N ASN A 131 -34.06 -0.57 -21.27
CA ASN A 131 -34.48 -1.80 -21.95
C ASN A 131 -35.94 -1.83 -22.42
N ILE A 132 -36.75 -0.84 -22.03
CA ILE A 132 -38.18 -0.77 -22.31
C ILE A 132 -38.47 0.44 -23.20
N ASP A 133 -39.23 0.27 -24.28
CA ASP A 133 -39.66 1.39 -25.12
C ASP A 133 -40.78 2.19 -24.43
N LEU A 134 -40.39 3.30 -23.82
CA LEU A 134 -41.30 4.20 -23.10
C LEU A 134 -41.66 5.43 -23.93
N THR A 135 -41.49 5.41 -25.26
CA THR A 135 -41.73 6.59 -26.13
C THR A 135 -43.16 7.14 -26.02
N LYS A 136 -44.16 6.27 -25.79
CA LYS A 136 -45.55 6.68 -25.57
C LYS A 136 -45.73 7.43 -24.25
N LEU A 137 -45.10 6.96 -23.19
CA LEU A 137 -45.09 7.61 -21.87
C LEU A 137 -44.30 8.93 -21.94
N ASN A 138 -43.16 8.95 -22.62
CA ASN A 138 -42.41 10.18 -22.91
C ASN A 138 -43.33 11.25 -23.49
N ASN A 139 -44.08 10.96 -24.55
CA ASN A 139 -44.96 11.96 -25.17
C ASN A 139 -46.15 12.37 -24.30
N LEU A 140 -46.62 11.49 -23.40
CA LEU A 140 -47.75 11.73 -22.51
C LEU A 140 -47.37 12.65 -21.36
N PHE A 141 -46.29 12.33 -20.67
CA PHE A 141 -45.75 13.22 -19.65
C PHE A 141 -45.28 14.49 -20.36
N PHE A 142 -44.53 14.36 -21.48
CA PHE A 142 -43.68 15.40 -22.06
C PHE A 142 -44.23 16.40 -23.10
N LYS A 143 -45.55 16.67 -23.09
CA LYS A 143 -46.21 17.53 -24.09
C LYS A 143 -46.17 19.02 -23.71
N GLU A 144 -45.35 19.80 -24.44
CA GLU A 144 -45.20 21.28 -24.35
C GLU A 144 -45.09 21.87 -22.93
N TYR A 145 -43.94 21.70 -22.27
CA TYR A 145 -43.83 22.12 -20.87
C TYR A 145 -43.49 23.56 -20.54
N SER A 146 -44.03 23.99 -19.41
CA SER A 146 -43.54 25.11 -18.59
C SER A 146 -42.62 24.67 -17.44
N LEU A 147 -42.00 25.66 -16.77
CA LEU A 147 -41.22 25.46 -15.55
C LEU A 147 -42.08 24.91 -14.40
N GLU A 148 -43.31 25.42 -14.25
CA GLU A 148 -44.22 25.04 -13.16
C GLU A 148 -44.58 23.55 -13.24
N GLU A 149 -44.75 23.02 -14.46
CA GLU A 149 -45.07 21.60 -14.66
C GLU A 149 -43.90 20.67 -14.29
N LEU A 150 -42.65 21.13 -14.43
CA LEU A 150 -41.50 20.36 -13.95
C LEU A 150 -41.50 20.28 -12.42
N GLU A 151 -41.74 21.42 -11.75
CA GLU A 151 -41.84 21.53 -10.29
C GLU A 151 -42.94 20.61 -9.74
N ASP A 152 -44.10 20.58 -10.42
CA ASP A 152 -45.22 19.70 -10.07
C ASP A 152 -44.89 18.21 -10.24
N ILE A 153 -44.19 17.83 -11.32
CA ILE A 153 -43.83 16.43 -11.60
C ILE A 153 -42.83 15.89 -10.59
N ILE A 154 -41.81 16.67 -10.25
CA ILE A 154 -40.75 16.27 -9.32
C ILE A 154 -41.11 16.54 -7.85
N GLY A 155 -42.16 17.33 -7.60
CA GLY A 155 -42.60 17.70 -6.25
C GLY A 155 -41.67 18.67 -5.53
N ILE A 156 -40.91 19.51 -6.25
CA ILE A 156 -39.95 20.45 -5.67
C ILE A 156 -40.48 21.87 -5.78
N SER A 157 -40.67 22.53 -4.64
CA SER A 157 -41.00 23.95 -4.60
C SER A 157 -39.77 24.76 -5.00
N SER A 158 -39.80 25.39 -6.18
CA SER A 158 -38.74 26.22 -6.77
C SER A 158 -37.51 25.46 -7.27
N VAL A 159 -37.41 25.32 -8.59
CA VAL A 159 -36.21 24.81 -9.29
C VAL A 159 -35.44 25.97 -9.92
N ASN A 160 -34.12 25.93 -9.88
CA ASN A 160 -33.30 26.89 -10.62
C ASN A 160 -33.64 26.85 -12.13
N LYS A 161 -34.05 28.03 -12.65
CA LYS A 161 -34.50 28.22 -14.04
C LYS A 161 -33.47 27.80 -15.09
N ASP A 162 -32.19 27.93 -14.79
CA ASP A 162 -31.12 27.56 -15.72
C ASP A 162 -31.02 26.02 -15.84
N ILE A 163 -31.21 25.30 -14.73
CA ILE A 163 -31.19 23.84 -14.69
C ILE A 163 -32.38 23.29 -15.49
N SER A 164 -33.59 23.76 -15.20
CA SER A 164 -34.79 23.31 -15.90
C SER A 164 -34.78 23.65 -17.39
N SER A 165 -34.34 24.85 -17.76
CA SER A 165 -34.19 25.25 -19.17
C SER A 165 -33.20 24.35 -19.90
N SER A 166 -32.06 24.04 -19.27
CA SER A 166 -31.07 23.12 -19.81
C SER A 166 -31.62 21.70 -19.96
N PHE A 167 -32.34 21.20 -18.95
CA PHE A 167 -33.00 19.91 -18.97
C PHE A 167 -33.95 19.78 -20.16
N PHE A 168 -34.89 20.72 -20.30
CA PHE A 168 -35.86 20.69 -21.39
C PHE A 168 -35.21 20.80 -22.76
N GLN A 169 -34.15 21.61 -22.89
CA GLN A 169 -33.39 21.69 -24.14
C GLN A 169 -32.76 20.33 -24.49
N LYS A 170 -32.15 19.64 -23.52
CA LYS A 170 -31.52 18.33 -23.75
C LYS A 170 -32.53 17.22 -24.04
N VAL A 171 -33.71 17.27 -23.42
CA VAL A 171 -34.84 16.40 -23.76
C VAL A 171 -35.26 16.65 -25.21
N LYS A 172 -35.44 17.91 -25.63
CA LYS A 172 -35.79 18.25 -27.03
C LYS A 172 -34.74 17.79 -28.04
N MET A 173 -33.47 17.75 -27.63
CA MET A 173 -32.36 17.24 -28.42
C MET A 173 -32.20 15.71 -28.35
N ASN A 174 -33.08 14.99 -27.65
CA ASN A 174 -33.00 13.55 -27.39
C ASN A 174 -31.69 13.11 -26.70
N ILE A 175 -31.08 13.99 -25.92
CA ILE A 175 -29.86 13.71 -25.14
C ILE A 175 -30.21 13.07 -23.79
N LEU A 176 -31.31 13.50 -23.17
CA LEU A 176 -31.80 12.97 -21.90
C LEU A 176 -33.11 12.24 -22.11
N ASN A 177 -33.30 11.14 -21.38
CA ASN A 177 -34.60 10.51 -21.28
C ASN A 177 -35.47 11.37 -20.34
N PRO A 178 -36.57 11.96 -20.82
CA PRO A 178 -37.36 12.83 -19.97
C PRO A 178 -37.94 12.12 -18.74
N LEU A 179 -38.24 10.83 -18.82
CA LEU A 179 -38.80 10.05 -17.70
C LEU A 179 -37.85 9.91 -16.52
N GLY A 180 -36.56 10.19 -16.68
CA GLY A 180 -35.61 10.15 -15.56
C GLY A 180 -36.02 11.04 -14.39
N VAL A 181 -36.71 12.16 -14.65
CA VAL A 181 -37.18 13.08 -13.60
C VAL A 181 -38.25 12.46 -12.71
N LEU A 182 -38.95 11.41 -13.13
CA LEU A 182 -39.95 10.74 -12.31
C LEU A 182 -39.36 10.10 -11.05
N LYS A 183 -38.03 9.90 -11.01
CA LYS A 183 -37.34 9.34 -9.84
C LYS A 183 -36.59 10.38 -9.00
N ILE A 184 -36.49 11.60 -9.51
CA ILE A 184 -35.72 12.70 -8.93
C ILE A 184 -36.51 13.32 -7.78
N LYS A 185 -35.84 13.51 -6.64
CA LYS A 185 -36.50 13.98 -5.40
C LYS A 185 -36.17 15.41 -5.01
N ASN A 186 -35.06 15.95 -5.51
CA ASN A 186 -34.55 17.26 -5.14
C ASN A 186 -33.77 17.92 -6.30
N GLU A 187 -33.47 19.21 -6.14
CA GLU A 187 -32.84 20.02 -7.19
C GLU A 187 -31.43 19.53 -7.55
N LYS A 188 -30.71 18.96 -6.58
CA LYS A 188 -29.34 18.46 -6.79
C LYS A 188 -29.33 17.21 -7.65
N GLU A 189 -30.26 16.30 -7.43
CA GLU A 189 -30.47 15.14 -8.31
C GLU A 189 -30.86 15.59 -9.72
N LEU A 190 -31.73 16.60 -9.84
CA LEU A 190 -32.06 17.20 -11.13
C LEU A 190 -30.83 17.78 -11.83
N LEU A 191 -29.96 18.48 -11.10
CA LEU A 191 -28.70 19.01 -11.63
C LEU A 191 -27.79 17.90 -12.16
N LEU A 192 -27.58 16.84 -11.38
CA LEU A 192 -26.74 15.72 -11.75
C LEU A 192 -27.29 14.99 -12.98
N TYR A 193 -28.59 14.70 -13.00
CA TYR A 193 -29.23 14.06 -14.13
C TYR A 193 -29.15 14.94 -15.39
N THR A 194 -29.45 16.23 -15.23
CA THR A 194 -29.41 17.19 -16.33
C THR A 194 -28.01 17.29 -16.93
N LYS A 195 -26.96 17.41 -16.10
CA LYS A 195 -25.59 17.59 -16.60
C LYS A 195 -24.96 16.30 -17.11
N PHE A 196 -25.11 15.22 -16.35
CA PHE A 196 -24.32 14.00 -16.56
C PHE A 196 -25.10 12.80 -17.08
N ASN A 197 -26.43 12.90 -17.19
CA ASN A 197 -27.31 11.79 -17.53
C ASN A 197 -27.11 10.59 -16.59
N LEU A 198 -26.97 10.89 -15.29
CA LEU A 198 -26.82 9.91 -14.22
C LEU A 198 -27.94 10.14 -13.20
N LEU A 199 -28.66 9.07 -12.88
CA LEU A 199 -29.70 9.02 -11.86
C LEU A 199 -29.04 8.60 -10.55
N ILE A 200 -28.56 9.60 -9.81
CA ILE A 200 -27.86 9.40 -8.55
C ILE A 200 -28.73 9.91 -7.41
N ASN A 201 -28.80 9.12 -6.34
CA ASN A 201 -29.50 9.51 -5.12
C ASN A 201 -28.54 10.27 -4.19
N VAL A 202 -28.97 11.44 -3.71
CA VAL A 202 -28.14 12.35 -2.88
C VAL A 202 -28.74 12.54 -1.49
N LEU A 203 -27.89 12.86 -0.52
CA LEU A 203 -28.31 13.19 0.85
C LEU A 203 -28.77 14.66 0.91
N ASP A 204 -30.05 14.87 1.23
CA ASP A 204 -30.72 16.19 1.19
C ASP A 204 -30.39 17.13 2.35
N GLU A 205 -29.75 16.64 3.41
CA GLU A 205 -29.55 17.39 4.66
C GLU A 205 -28.44 18.47 4.61
N PHE A 206 -27.65 18.51 3.53
CA PHE A 206 -26.44 19.35 3.43
C PHE A 206 -26.59 20.46 2.39
N PRO A 207 -25.83 21.56 2.46
CA PRO A 207 -25.79 22.55 1.36
C PRO A 207 -25.05 22.02 0.12
N GLU A 208 -24.06 21.15 0.28
CA GLU A 208 -23.33 20.49 -0.80
C GLU A 208 -24.08 19.29 -1.40
N ILE A 209 -23.63 18.80 -2.56
CA ILE A 209 -24.13 17.55 -3.13
C ILE A 209 -23.36 16.40 -2.49
N THR A 210 -24.00 15.68 -1.57
CA THR A 210 -23.38 14.53 -0.90
C THR A 210 -23.95 13.23 -1.48
N LEU A 211 -23.08 12.42 -2.08
CA LEU A 211 -23.44 11.13 -2.65
C LEU A 211 -23.59 10.06 -1.57
N LYS A 212 -24.28 8.96 -1.87
CA LYS A 212 -24.44 7.82 -0.93
C LYS A 212 -23.13 7.20 -0.47
N ASN A 213 -22.08 7.26 -1.29
CA ASN A 213 -20.75 6.76 -0.96
C ASN A 213 -19.95 7.74 -0.06
N GLY A 214 -20.56 8.85 0.39
CA GLY A 214 -19.95 9.84 1.28
C GLY A 214 -19.19 10.96 0.55
N VAL A 215 -19.10 10.92 -0.78
CA VAL A 215 -18.41 11.95 -1.57
C VAL A 215 -19.18 13.26 -1.52
N VAL A 216 -18.47 14.35 -1.22
CA VAL A 216 -19.02 15.71 -1.17
C VAL A 216 -18.57 16.48 -2.41
N LEU A 217 -19.53 17.02 -3.16
CA LEU A 217 -19.29 17.83 -4.37
C LEU A 217 -19.83 19.26 -4.15
N PRO A 218 -19.00 20.31 -4.36
CA PRO A 218 -19.46 21.68 -4.24
C PRO A 218 -20.53 22.02 -5.29
N TYR A 219 -21.72 22.44 -4.84
CA TYR A 219 -22.87 22.69 -5.72
C TYR A 219 -22.55 23.65 -6.87
N GLN A 220 -21.94 24.79 -6.55
CA GLN A 220 -21.61 25.83 -7.54
C GLN A 220 -20.61 25.32 -8.58
N ASN A 221 -19.60 24.55 -8.19
CA ASN A 221 -18.61 24.01 -9.11
C ASN A 221 -19.23 22.99 -10.08
N ILE A 222 -20.19 22.19 -9.60
CA ILE A 222 -20.96 21.27 -10.45
C ILE A 222 -21.86 22.07 -11.40
N LEU A 223 -22.47 23.17 -10.95
CA LEU A 223 -23.24 24.06 -11.81
C LEU A 223 -22.39 24.63 -12.97
N ASP A 224 -21.15 25.02 -12.68
CA ASP A 224 -20.25 25.68 -13.64
C ASP A 224 -19.42 24.71 -14.51
N VAL A 225 -19.44 23.41 -14.20
CA VAL A 225 -18.61 22.42 -14.91
C VAL A 225 -19.03 22.25 -16.37
N LYS A 226 -18.02 22.09 -17.24
CA LYS A 226 -18.19 21.76 -18.66
C LYS A 226 -18.51 20.26 -18.84
N GLU A 227 -19.78 19.94 -18.65
CA GLU A 227 -20.38 18.60 -18.76
C GLU A 227 -19.93 17.79 -19.97
N GLY A 228 -19.83 18.36 -21.17
CA GLY A 228 -19.57 17.60 -22.40
C GLY A 228 -18.23 16.85 -22.42
N LYS A 229 -17.23 17.35 -21.68
CA LYS A 229 -15.94 16.65 -21.51
C LYS A 229 -16.04 15.57 -20.43
N VAL A 230 -16.74 15.84 -19.34
CA VAL A 230 -16.96 14.87 -18.25
C VAL A 230 -17.80 13.69 -18.73
N ASN A 231 -18.87 13.92 -19.50
CA ASN A 231 -19.73 12.88 -20.07
C ASN A 231 -18.97 11.92 -20.98
N LYS A 232 -18.00 12.43 -21.75
CA LYS A 232 -17.12 11.58 -22.55
C LYS A 232 -16.22 10.70 -21.69
N LEU A 233 -15.74 11.19 -20.54
CA LEU A 233 -14.97 10.38 -19.59
C LEU A 233 -15.86 9.32 -18.93
N ILE A 234 -17.09 9.68 -18.54
CA ILE A 234 -18.08 8.74 -18.00
C ILE A 234 -18.35 7.60 -19.01
N SER A 235 -18.56 7.92 -20.28
CA SER A 235 -18.75 6.90 -21.33
C SER A 235 -17.54 5.95 -21.43
N LEU A 236 -16.32 6.48 -21.42
CA LEU A 236 -15.11 5.65 -21.46
C LEU A 236 -14.96 4.75 -20.22
N LEU A 237 -15.36 5.23 -19.04
CA LEU A 237 -15.37 4.41 -17.83
C LEU A 237 -16.46 3.32 -17.87
N LYS A 238 -17.64 3.62 -18.43
CA LYS A 238 -18.69 2.60 -18.66
C LYS A 238 -18.22 1.47 -19.57
N GLU A 239 -17.40 1.79 -20.59
CA GLU A 239 -16.80 0.78 -21.48
C GLU A 239 -15.76 -0.11 -20.78
N LYS A 240 -15.15 0.35 -19.68
CA LYS A 240 -14.14 -0.41 -18.92
C LYS A 240 -14.70 -1.51 -18.04
N GLY A 241 -15.97 -1.41 -17.64
CA GLY A 241 -16.58 -2.39 -16.76
C GLY A 241 -17.76 -1.83 -15.98
N LYS A 242 -18.39 -2.71 -15.20
CA LYS A 242 -19.50 -2.32 -14.33
C LYS A 242 -18.99 -1.53 -13.12
N ALA A 243 -19.56 -0.36 -12.90
CA ALA A 243 -19.37 0.48 -11.72
C ALA A 243 -20.68 1.23 -11.44
N SER A 244 -20.86 1.70 -10.20
CA SER A 244 -22.03 2.52 -9.86
C SER A 244 -21.94 3.90 -10.52
N GLU A 245 -23.07 4.58 -10.68
CA GLU A 245 -23.06 5.92 -11.26
C GLU A 245 -22.34 6.95 -10.38
N GLU A 246 -22.39 6.78 -9.07
CA GLU A 246 -21.62 7.57 -8.10
C GLU A 246 -20.12 7.44 -8.37
N ASP A 247 -19.64 6.21 -8.52
CA ASP A 247 -18.21 5.92 -8.75
C ASP A 247 -17.75 6.46 -10.12
N LEU A 248 -18.58 6.30 -11.15
CA LEU A 248 -18.31 6.86 -12.49
C LEU A 248 -18.20 8.39 -12.44
N LEU A 249 -19.12 9.05 -11.73
CA LEU A 249 -19.14 10.51 -11.61
C LEU A 249 -17.92 10.99 -10.80
N GLU A 250 -17.67 10.38 -9.65
CA GLU A 250 -16.56 10.72 -8.75
C GLU A 250 -15.22 10.64 -9.49
N VAL A 251 -14.91 9.49 -10.08
CA VAL A 251 -13.65 9.27 -10.81
C VAL A 251 -13.53 10.23 -11.97
N SER A 252 -14.61 10.45 -12.72
CA SER A 252 -14.59 11.39 -13.87
C SER A 252 -14.31 12.82 -13.45
N LEU A 253 -14.92 13.29 -12.36
CA LEU A 253 -14.72 14.65 -11.86
C LEU A 253 -13.31 14.83 -11.28
N LYS A 254 -12.83 13.90 -10.44
CA LYS A 254 -11.46 13.91 -9.90
C LYS A 254 -10.44 13.99 -11.03
N LEU A 255 -10.52 13.07 -12.01
CA LEU A 255 -9.62 13.06 -13.15
C LEU A 255 -9.72 14.34 -13.99
N TYR A 256 -10.94 14.84 -14.25
CA TYR A 256 -11.14 16.03 -15.06
C TYR A 256 -10.58 17.29 -14.41
N TYR A 257 -10.81 17.50 -13.11
CA TYR A 257 -10.31 18.68 -12.42
C TYR A 257 -8.78 18.63 -12.24
N ILE A 258 -8.25 17.48 -11.83
CA ILE A 258 -6.80 17.31 -11.63
C ILE A 258 -6.06 17.41 -12.96
N PHE A 259 -6.48 16.68 -14.00
CA PHE A 259 -5.68 16.47 -15.21
C PHE A 259 -6.18 17.20 -16.46
N GLY A 260 -7.44 17.63 -16.47
CA GLY A 260 -8.11 18.04 -17.69
C GLY A 260 -8.47 16.85 -18.59
N TYR A 261 -9.30 17.08 -19.60
CA TYR A 261 -9.91 16.02 -20.41
C TYR A 261 -8.90 15.11 -21.14
N ASP A 262 -7.91 15.67 -21.85
CA ASP A 262 -7.05 14.86 -22.72
C ASP A 262 -6.12 13.93 -21.92
N ASN A 263 -5.61 14.41 -20.79
CA ASN A 263 -4.80 13.63 -19.87
C ASN A 263 -5.66 12.63 -19.07
N ALA A 264 -6.83 13.04 -18.57
CA ALA A 264 -7.78 12.12 -17.93
C ALA A 264 -8.17 10.96 -18.85
N ARG A 265 -8.47 11.25 -20.12
CA ARG A 265 -8.73 10.25 -21.14
C ARG A 265 -7.54 9.31 -21.32
N SER A 266 -6.32 9.81 -21.29
CA SER A 266 -5.11 9.00 -21.44
C SER A 266 -4.88 8.06 -20.25
N ILE A 267 -5.20 8.52 -19.03
CA ILE A 267 -5.18 7.69 -17.81
C ILE A 267 -6.22 6.57 -17.89
N ILE A 268 -7.46 6.91 -18.27
CA ILE A 268 -8.52 5.93 -18.48
C ILE A 268 -8.11 4.94 -19.57
N LEU A 269 -7.51 5.38 -20.68
CA LEU A 269 -7.05 4.46 -21.73
C LEU A 269 -5.76 3.71 -21.42
N ASP A 270 -5.39 3.59 -20.14
CA ASP A 270 -4.26 2.82 -19.63
C ASP A 270 -2.88 3.27 -20.19
N LYS A 271 -2.75 4.49 -20.72
CA LYS A 271 -1.47 4.95 -21.29
C LYS A 271 -0.31 5.05 -20.29
N PHE A 272 -0.65 5.14 -18.99
CA PHE A 272 0.31 5.26 -17.89
C PHE A 272 0.51 3.95 -17.11
N THR A 273 -0.07 2.83 -17.55
CA THR A 273 0.11 1.53 -16.88
C THR A 273 1.41 0.85 -17.33
N ASN A 274 1.74 0.93 -18.61
CA ASN A 274 2.94 0.30 -19.15
C ASN A 274 4.19 1.03 -18.66
N ILE A 275 5.17 0.30 -18.12
CA ILE A 275 6.45 0.90 -17.75
C ILE A 275 7.28 1.15 -19.00
N THR A 276 7.79 2.39 -19.16
CA THR A 276 8.69 2.73 -20.27
C THR A 276 10.14 2.33 -19.96
N PRO A 277 11.00 2.12 -20.96
CA PRO A 277 12.44 1.88 -20.72
C PRO A 277 13.12 2.96 -19.87
N SER A 278 12.69 4.23 -20.03
CA SER A 278 13.17 5.33 -19.20
C SER A 278 12.74 5.17 -17.73
N ALA A 279 11.47 4.80 -17.49
CA ALA A 279 10.98 4.52 -16.15
C ALA A 279 11.68 3.29 -15.53
N VAL A 280 11.96 2.24 -16.31
CA VAL A 280 12.80 1.12 -15.84
C VAL A 280 14.16 1.62 -15.40
N ASN A 281 14.84 2.43 -16.22
CA ASN A 281 16.16 2.97 -15.86
C ASN A 281 16.10 3.85 -14.61
N ARG A 282 15.05 4.66 -14.43
CA ARG A 282 14.87 5.49 -13.23
C ARG A 282 14.58 4.66 -11.99
N ILE A 283 13.75 3.62 -12.09
CA ILE A 283 13.53 2.65 -11.01
C ILE A 283 14.85 1.98 -10.65
N ILE A 284 15.60 1.50 -11.65
CA ILE A 284 16.93 0.92 -11.45
C ILE A 284 17.81 1.94 -10.74
N ASP A 285 17.96 3.16 -11.25
CA ASP A 285 18.87 4.14 -10.66
C ASP A 285 18.49 4.53 -9.22
N PHE A 286 17.21 4.75 -8.92
CA PHE A 286 16.77 5.14 -7.59
C PHE A 286 16.74 3.99 -6.60
N ASN A 287 16.10 2.88 -6.96
CA ASN A 287 16.03 1.73 -6.07
C ASN A 287 17.41 1.08 -5.92
N PHE A 288 18.26 1.12 -6.97
CA PHE A 288 19.66 0.73 -6.82
C PHE A 288 20.43 1.72 -5.96
N LYS A 289 20.17 3.03 -6.03
CA LYS A 289 20.81 3.98 -5.11
C LYS A 289 20.50 3.63 -3.66
N ASP A 290 19.23 3.33 -3.34
CA ASP A 290 18.82 2.95 -1.98
C ASP A 290 19.31 1.55 -1.57
N HIS A 291 19.18 0.55 -2.45
CA HIS A 291 19.71 -0.80 -2.26
C HIS A 291 21.24 -0.78 -2.11
N ARG A 292 21.96 -0.03 -2.96
CA ARG A 292 23.41 0.17 -2.87
C ARG A 292 23.77 0.94 -1.61
N ARG A 293 22.99 1.93 -1.17
CA ARG A 293 23.21 2.64 0.10
C ARG A 293 23.10 1.69 1.28
N GLU A 294 22.08 0.83 1.31
CA GLU A 294 21.90 -0.17 2.34
C GLU A 294 23.03 -1.23 2.29
N TYR A 295 23.36 -1.73 1.09
CA TYR A 295 24.42 -2.70 0.87
C TYR A 295 25.80 -2.13 1.25
N ARG A 296 26.10 -0.88 0.91
CA ARG A 296 27.27 -0.12 1.38
C ARG A 296 27.29 0.09 2.88
N THR A 297 26.13 0.15 3.51
CA THR A 297 26.04 0.25 4.97
C THR A 297 26.24 -1.11 5.62
N LYS A 298 25.97 -2.21 4.91
CA LYS A 298 26.10 -3.59 5.41
C LYS A 298 27.46 -4.22 5.13
N HIS A 299 28.17 -3.76 4.10
CA HIS A 299 29.39 -4.36 3.59
C HIS A 299 30.48 -3.31 3.34
N GLN A 300 30.82 -2.53 4.36
CA GLN A 300 31.76 -1.40 4.20
C GLN A 300 33.14 -1.85 3.76
N GLU A 301 33.59 -3.02 4.22
CA GLU A 301 34.83 -3.71 3.85
C GLU A 301 34.97 -3.95 2.35
N ARG A 302 33.86 -3.84 1.62
CA ARG A 302 33.84 -4.02 0.18
C ARG A 302 34.14 -2.70 -0.53
N PHE A 303 33.85 -1.53 0.01
CA PHE A 303 33.91 -0.25 -0.73
C PHE A 303 35.23 0.48 -0.57
N TYR A 304 35.56 1.31 -1.56
CA TYR A 304 36.81 2.07 -1.50
C TYR A 304 36.71 3.09 -0.38
N HIS A 305 37.70 3.11 0.51
CA HIS A 305 37.90 4.17 1.47
C HIS A 305 39.37 4.61 1.46
N TYR A 306 39.62 5.79 2.04
CA TYR A 306 40.96 6.29 2.21
C TYR A 306 41.74 5.37 3.15
N GLY A 307 42.95 4.94 2.76
CA GLY A 307 43.79 4.04 3.56
C GLY A 307 43.79 2.57 3.11
N MET A 308 42.85 2.18 2.25
CA MET A 308 42.77 0.83 1.69
C MET A 308 44.02 0.41 0.89
N GLU A 309 44.81 1.37 0.39
CA GLU A 309 46.11 1.11 -0.23
C GLU A 309 47.10 0.47 0.76
N ASN A 310 47.12 0.96 2.01
CA ASN A 310 47.99 0.43 3.06
C ASN A 310 47.50 -0.95 3.51
N GLU A 311 46.18 -1.13 3.62
CA GLU A 311 45.59 -2.43 3.95
C GLU A 311 45.90 -3.50 2.90
N MET A 312 45.91 -3.14 1.62
CA MET A 312 46.31 -4.07 0.55
C MET A 312 47.78 -4.49 0.70
N ILE A 313 48.68 -3.57 1.08
CA ILE A 313 50.09 -3.89 1.35
C ILE A 313 50.20 -4.82 2.57
N ASP A 314 49.46 -4.54 3.64
CA ASP A 314 49.44 -5.36 4.84
C ASP A 314 48.84 -6.75 4.57
N ALA A 315 47.79 -6.83 3.75
CA ALA A 315 47.17 -8.08 3.34
C ALA A 315 48.13 -8.95 2.52
N LEU A 316 48.95 -8.36 1.64
CA LEU A 316 50.02 -9.06 0.93
C LEU A 316 51.06 -9.61 1.90
N ASN A 317 51.50 -8.81 2.86
CA ASN A 317 52.52 -9.20 3.85
C ASN A 317 52.04 -10.32 4.78
N ASN A 318 50.76 -10.30 5.14
CA ASN A 318 50.16 -11.21 6.10
C ASN A 318 49.42 -12.40 5.46
N ASN A 319 49.39 -12.50 4.12
CA ASN A 319 48.59 -13.48 3.38
C ASN A 319 47.10 -13.47 3.77
N ASN A 320 46.52 -12.28 3.89
CA ASN A 320 45.10 -12.12 4.17
C ASN A 320 44.26 -12.31 2.90
N TYR A 321 43.88 -13.56 2.60
CA TYR A 321 43.07 -13.90 1.43
C TYR A 321 41.64 -13.35 1.48
N GLU A 322 41.12 -13.09 2.68
CA GLU A 322 39.77 -12.55 2.88
C GLU A 322 39.65 -11.13 2.31
N PHE A 323 40.67 -10.29 2.52
CA PHE A 323 40.74 -8.95 1.93
C PHE A 323 40.59 -8.98 0.39
N PHE A 324 41.34 -9.86 -0.28
CA PHE A 324 41.25 -10.01 -1.73
C PHE A 324 39.91 -10.57 -2.19
N SER A 325 39.32 -11.48 -1.40
CA SER A 325 37.98 -12.01 -1.70
C SER A 325 36.90 -10.92 -1.67
N ASN A 326 37.00 -9.95 -0.75
CA ASN A 326 36.03 -8.86 -0.61
C ASN A 326 36.07 -7.87 -1.77
N LEU A 327 37.20 -7.76 -2.48
CA LEU A 327 37.35 -6.90 -3.65
C LEU A 327 36.75 -7.51 -4.93
N LEU A 328 36.51 -8.82 -4.95
CA LEU A 328 36.01 -9.53 -6.12
C LEU A 328 34.47 -9.62 -6.11
N TYR A 329 33.88 -9.65 -7.32
CA TYR A 329 32.44 -9.93 -7.47
C TYR A 329 32.14 -11.42 -7.32
N ASP A 330 32.84 -12.24 -8.11
CA ASP A 330 32.76 -13.69 -8.06
C ASP A 330 33.95 -14.20 -7.24
N VAL A 331 33.65 -14.78 -6.09
CA VAL A 331 34.67 -15.31 -5.18
C VAL A 331 34.99 -16.75 -5.57
N ASP A 332 36.16 -16.95 -6.17
CA ASP A 332 36.76 -18.26 -6.40
C ASP A 332 38.26 -18.23 -6.10
N GLU A 333 38.80 -19.40 -5.75
CA GLU A 333 40.18 -19.53 -5.24
C GLU A 333 41.22 -19.08 -6.28
N GLU A 334 40.99 -19.35 -7.57
CA GLU A 334 41.89 -18.92 -8.65
C GLU A 334 41.92 -17.40 -8.81
N LYS A 335 40.77 -16.73 -8.78
CA LYS A 335 40.69 -15.27 -8.88
C LYS A 335 41.29 -14.56 -7.68
N ILE A 336 41.11 -15.10 -6.48
CA ILE A 336 41.75 -14.56 -5.27
C ILE A 336 43.27 -14.57 -5.43
N LEU A 337 43.84 -15.70 -5.88
CA LEU A 337 45.28 -15.85 -6.09
C LEU A 337 45.78 -14.92 -7.20
N TRP A 338 45.06 -14.82 -8.31
CA TRP A 338 45.39 -13.90 -9.40
C TRP A 338 45.46 -12.44 -8.93
N LEU A 339 44.45 -11.98 -8.18
CA LEU A 339 44.40 -10.60 -7.72
C LEU A 339 45.56 -10.30 -6.76
N ARG A 340 45.86 -11.22 -5.85
CA ARG A 340 47.00 -11.11 -4.93
C ARG A 340 48.32 -10.96 -5.70
N ASP A 341 48.54 -11.77 -6.73
CA ASP A 341 49.76 -11.73 -7.54
C ASP A 341 49.87 -10.44 -8.37
N GLU A 342 48.77 -9.93 -8.90
CA GLU A 342 48.74 -8.62 -9.57
C GLU A 342 49.07 -7.48 -8.62
N SER A 343 48.47 -7.45 -7.41
CA SER A 343 48.80 -6.46 -6.38
C SER A 343 50.28 -6.53 -5.99
N LEU A 344 50.85 -7.72 -5.85
CA LEU A 344 52.27 -7.89 -5.56
C LEU A 344 53.18 -7.36 -6.68
N LYS A 345 52.80 -7.55 -7.94
CA LYS A 345 53.51 -6.95 -9.09
C LYS A 345 53.47 -5.42 -9.04
N ILE A 346 52.34 -4.82 -8.68
CA ILE A 346 52.25 -3.36 -8.54
C ILE A 346 53.19 -2.88 -7.43
N VAL A 347 53.11 -3.48 -6.23
CA VAL A 347 53.96 -3.10 -5.09
C VAL A 347 55.45 -3.23 -5.41
N THR A 348 55.86 -4.32 -6.06
CA THR A 348 57.25 -4.55 -6.45
C THR A 348 57.73 -3.58 -7.55
N THR A 349 56.86 -3.21 -8.49
CA THR A 349 57.18 -2.29 -9.60
C THR A 349 57.36 -0.85 -9.13
N TYR A 350 56.55 -0.39 -8.18
CA TYR A 350 56.51 1.01 -7.73
C TYR A 350 57.13 1.23 -6.35
N LYS A 351 57.85 0.24 -5.80
CA LYS A 351 58.36 0.18 -4.42
C LYS A 351 59.08 1.46 -3.93
N ASP A 352 59.75 2.18 -4.82
CA ASP A 352 60.53 3.38 -4.52
C ASP A 352 59.96 4.67 -5.16
N ASN A 353 58.70 4.66 -5.60
CA ASN A 353 58.06 5.76 -6.32
C ASN A 353 56.92 6.39 -5.52
N LYS A 354 56.83 7.73 -5.48
CA LYS A 354 55.68 8.46 -4.91
C LYS A 354 54.34 8.06 -5.55
N SER A 355 54.35 7.48 -6.75
CA SER A 355 53.15 7.00 -7.45
C SER A 355 52.66 5.60 -7.05
N LEU A 356 53.26 4.92 -6.06
CA LEU A 356 52.81 3.59 -5.62
C LEU A 356 51.36 3.62 -5.14
N ASN A 357 51.04 4.55 -4.24
CA ASN A 357 49.68 4.69 -3.71
C ASN A 357 48.70 5.07 -4.83
N ASP A 358 49.11 5.90 -5.79
CA ASP A 358 48.28 6.21 -6.95
C ASP A 358 48.02 4.97 -7.82
N ALA A 359 49.02 4.12 -8.05
CA ALA A 359 48.87 2.89 -8.83
C ALA A 359 47.96 1.87 -8.13
N LEU A 360 48.14 1.67 -6.82
CA LEU A 360 47.27 0.80 -6.01
C LEU A 360 45.85 1.33 -5.97
N LYS A 361 45.68 2.64 -5.77
CA LYS A 361 44.38 3.30 -5.80
C LYS A 361 43.66 3.11 -7.13
N VAL A 362 44.36 3.31 -8.26
CA VAL A 362 43.77 3.06 -9.59
C VAL A 362 43.29 1.61 -9.70
N LYS A 363 44.07 0.64 -9.22
CA LYS A 363 43.68 -0.77 -9.26
C LYS A 363 42.49 -1.09 -8.35
N LEU A 364 42.49 -0.57 -7.13
CA LEU A 364 41.38 -0.72 -6.18
C LEU A 364 40.08 -0.14 -6.75
N LEU A 365 40.14 1.08 -7.30
CA LEU A 365 39.01 1.72 -7.94
C LEU A 365 38.51 0.94 -9.16
N GLU A 366 39.40 0.38 -9.97
CA GLU A 366 39.03 -0.49 -11.09
C GLU A 366 38.20 -1.69 -10.61
N LEU A 367 38.70 -2.44 -9.62
CA LEU A 367 38.02 -3.63 -9.09
C LEU A 367 36.67 -3.30 -8.45
N ILE A 368 36.63 -2.21 -7.69
CA ILE A 368 35.42 -1.78 -6.99
C ILE A 368 34.39 -1.28 -7.99
N ASN A 369 34.80 -0.51 -9.01
CA ASN A 369 33.91 -0.08 -10.09
C ASN A 369 33.39 -1.27 -10.90
N GLU A 370 34.22 -2.28 -11.19
CA GLU A 370 33.79 -3.50 -11.87
C GLU A 370 32.72 -4.23 -11.05
N ARG A 371 32.99 -4.44 -9.76
CA ARG A 371 32.06 -5.13 -8.85
C ARG A 371 30.75 -4.36 -8.70
N GLU A 372 30.80 -3.04 -8.53
CA GLU A 372 29.60 -2.21 -8.43
C GLU A 372 28.83 -2.15 -9.75
N SER A 373 29.51 -2.17 -10.90
CA SER A 373 28.88 -2.23 -12.22
C SER A 373 28.16 -3.56 -12.43
N LYS A 374 28.82 -4.69 -12.12
CA LYS A 374 28.21 -6.02 -12.17
C LYS A 374 27.01 -6.15 -11.21
N ALA A 375 27.15 -5.67 -9.98
CA ALA A 375 26.03 -5.65 -9.03
C ALA A 375 24.85 -4.81 -9.54
N LYS A 376 25.11 -3.68 -10.21
CA LYS A 376 24.07 -2.87 -10.85
C LYS A 376 23.46 -3.59 -12.05
N GLU A 377 24.26 -4.29 -12.85
CA GLU A 377 23.80 -5.07 -14.01
C GLU A 377 22.88 -6.21 -13.58
N ASP A 378 23.24 -6.98 -12.56
CA ASP A 378 22.43 -8.08 -12.04
C ASP A 378 21.13 -7.55 -11.40
N TYR A 379 21.22 -6.46 -10.64
CA TYR A 379 20.04 -5.77 -10.12
C TYR A 379 19.13 -5.23 -11.23
N ALA A 380 19.72 -4.61 -12.25
CA ALA A 380 19.01 -4.10 -13.41
C ALA A 380 18.33 -5.21 -14.21
N LYS A 381 19.01 -6.36 -14.35
CA LYS A 381 18.49 -7.55 -14.99
C LYS A 381 17.31 -8.11 -14.22
N ASP A 382 17.43 -8.29 -12.90
CA ASP A 382 16.33 -8.74 -12.05
C ASP A 382 15.10 -7.83 -12.16
N ILE A 383 15.28 -6.51 -12.09
CA ILE A 383 14.18 -5.56 -12.28
C ILE A 383 13.58 -5.66 -13.68
N ARG A 384 14.40 -5.71 -14.73
CA ARG A 384 13.92 -5.82 -16.11
C ARG A 384 13.14 -7.10 -16.32
N ASP A 385 13.64 -8.22 -15.83
CA ASP A 385 12.99 -9.52 -15.92
C ASP A 385 11.64 -9.43 -15.19
N ARG A 386 11.63 -9.02 -13.92
CA ARG A 386 10.41 -8.82 -13.11
C ARG A 386 9.36 -7.93 -13.79
N LEU A 387 9.78 -6.84 -14.43
CA LEU A 387 8.88 -5.89 -15.10
C LEU A 387 8.47 -6.36 -16.51
N SER A 388 9.27 -7.20 -17.17
CA SER A 388 8.96 -7.76 -18.49
C SER A 388 7.85 -8.82 -18.45
N PHE A 389 7.66 -9.48 -17.30
CA PHE A 389 6.61 -10.48 -17.09
C PHE A 389 5.34 -9.92 -16.47
N LYS A 390 5.26 -8.61 -16.24
CA LYS A 390 4.03 -7.99 -15.72
C LYS A 390 3.05 -7.86 -16.88
N ASP A 391 1.92 -8.57 -16.81
CA ASP A 391 0.84 -8.41 -17.79
C ASP A 391 0.47 -6.92 -17.94
N ASP A 392 0.05 -6.51 -19.15
CA ASP A 392 -0.50 -5.18 -19.41
C ASP A 392 -1.69 -4.94 -18.45
N LYS A 393 -1.41 -4.38 -17.27
CA LYS A 393 -2.42 -4.16 -16.25
C LYS A 393 -3.36 -3.08 -16.79
N LYS A 394 -4.60 -3.46 -17.08
CA LYS A 394 -5.67 -2.51 -17.36
C LYS A 394 -6.28 -2.07 -16.04
N LEU A 395 -6.40 -0.77 -15.84
CA LEU A 395 -7.05 -0.21 -14.65
C LEU A 395 -8.55 -0.42 -14.79
N SER A 396 -9.17 -1.06 -13.80
CA SER A 396 -10.62 -1.05 -13.64
C SER A 396 -11.09 0.31 -13.09
N VAL A 397 -12.41 0.54 -13.09
CA VAL A 397 -12.97 1.73 -12.43
C VAL A 397 -12.66 1.70 -10.92
N ASN A 398 -12.67 0.53 -10.30
CA ASN A 398 -12.32 0.37 -8.89
C ASN A 398 -10.84 0.68 -8.62
N ASP A 399 -9.91 0.24 -9.49
CA ASP A 399 -8.49 0.62 -9.36
C ASP A 399 -8.31 2.14 -9.40
N LEU A 400 -9.03 2.84 -10.29
CA LEU A 400 -8.98 4.30 -10.37
C LEU A 400 -9.61 4.97 -9.16
N LYS A 401 -10.71 4.42 -8.63
CA LYS A 401 -11.36 4.91 -7.42
C LYS A 401 -10.42 4.80 -6.21
N GLU A 402 -9.85 3.62 -5.96
CA GLU A 402 -8.89 3.40 -4.88
C GLU A 402 -7.67 4.31 -5.02
N LEU A 403 -7.16 4.49 -6.24
CA LEU A 403 -6.00 5.35 -6.51
C LEU A 403 -6.24 6.82 -6.11
N PHE A 404 -7.47 7.31 -6.26
CA PHE A 404 -7.83 8.70 -5.98
C PHE A 404 -8.79 8.86 -4.80
N GLU A 405 -8.93 7.85 -3.93
CA GLU A 405 -9.91 7.81 -2.83
C GLU A 405 -9.74 9.02 -1.90
N ASP A 406 -8.51 9.25 -1.43
CA ASP A 406 -8.13 10.32 -0.50
C ASP A 406 -8.05 11.72 -1.14
N VAL A 407 -8.40 11.88 -2.42
CA VAL A 407 -8.47 13.22 -3.04
C VAL A 407 -9.76 13.91 -2.65
N SER A 408 -9.63 15.07 -2.01
CA SER A 408 -10.77 15.95 -1.68
C SER A 408 -11.03 16.92 -2.83
N LEU A 409 -12.14 16.72 -3.55
CA LEU A 409 -12.56 17.65 -4.62
C LEU A 409 -12.82 19.05 -4.05
N VAL A 410 -13.39 19.14 -2.85
CA VAL A 410 -13.66 20.41 -2.17
C VAL A 410 -12.36 21.18 -1.95
N ASP A 411 -11.36 20.53 -1.35
CA ASP A 411 -10.07 21.18 -1.06
C ASP A 411 -9.33 21.57 -2.34
N LEU A 412 -9.34 20.68 -3.34
CA LEU A 412 -8.69 20.96 -4.63
C LEU A 412 -9.32 22.17 -5.32
N LEU A 413 -10.66 22.27 -5.31
CA LEU A 413 -11.38 23.37 -5.97
C LEU A 413 -11.27 24.70 -5.20
N ASN A 414 -11.19 24.64 -3.87
CA ASN A 414 -11.09 25.83 -3.03
C ASN A 414 -9.65 26.38 -2.97
N ASN A 415 -8.66 25.50 -2.95
CA ASN A 415 -7.27 25.90 -2.73
C ASN A 415 -6.52 26.12 -4.04
N TYR A 416 -6.83 25.39 -5.12
CA TYR A 416 -6.00 25.40 -6.33
C TYR A 416 -6.64 26.18 -7.47
N ASN A 417 -5.93 27.22 -7.91
CA ASN A 417 -6.23 27.90 -9.16
C ASN A 417 -5.69 27.10 -10.36
N GLN A 418 -6.04 27.55 -11.58
CA GLN A 418 -5.63 26.86 -12.81
C GLN A 418 -4.10 26.77 -12.99
N GLU A 419 -3.34 27.73 -12.46
CA GLU A 419 -1.88 27.75 -12.55
C GLU A 419 -1.24 26.67 -11.65
N ILE A 420 -1.72 26.56 -10.40
CA ILE A 420 -1.30 25.51 -9.46
C ILE A 420 -1.67 24.13 -10.02
N LEU A 421 -2.89 23.98 -10.56
CA LEU A 421 -3.32 22.73 -11.20
C LEU A 421 -2.43 22.36 -12.39
N LEU A 422 -1.98 23.33 -13.20
CA LEU A 422 -1.06 23.06 -14.29
C LEU A 422 0.29 22.52 -13.77
N ARG A 423 0.85 23.13 -12.73
CA ARG A 423 2.10 22.65 -12.13
C ARG A 423 1.95 21.31 -11.43
N LEU A 424 0.82 21.05 -10.76
CA LEU A 424 0.49 19.73 -10.21
C LEU A 424 0.46 18.66 -11.32
N ARG A 425 -0.14 18.99 -12.47
CA ARG A 425 -0.15 18.08 -13.63
C ARG A 425 1.25 17.80 -14.15
N GLU A 426 2.10 18.82 -14.25
CA GLU A 426 3.51 18.67 -14.63
C GLU A 426 4.27 17.80 -13.63
N PHE A 427 4.03 17.99 -12.33
CA PHE A 427 4.61 17.17 -11.27
C PHE A 427 4.21 15.68 -11.38
N LEU A 428 2.93 15.39 -11.63
CA LEU A 428 2.43 14.01 -11.70
C LEU A 428 2.72 13.32 -13.04
N LEU A 429 2.61 14.05 -14.16
CA LEU A 429 2.68 13.51 -15.53
C LEU A 429 4.01 13.82 -16.24
N GLY A 430 4.89 14.63 -15.64
CA GLY A 430 6.10 15.12 -16.27
C GLY A 430 5.79 15.98 -17.51
N ASN A 431 6.57 15.82 -18.57
CA ASN A 431 6.48 16.59 -19.82
C ASN A 431 5.33 16.16 -20.76
N PHE A 432 4.27 15.54 -20.25
CA PHE A 432 3.02 15.20 -20.97
C PHE A 432 3.14 14.33 -22.24
N LYS A 433 4.23 13.59 -22.43
CA LYS A 433 4.40 12.67 -23.58
C LYS A 433 4.09 11.23 -23.17
N ASP A 434 3.48 10.47 -24.08
CA ASP A 434 3.06 9.06 -23.86
C ASP A 434 4.22 8.14 -23.39
N ASN A 435 5.46 8.42 -23.80
CA ASN A 435 6.65 7.66 -23.41
C ASN A 435 7.47 8.30 -22.27
N ASN A 436 6.99 9.40 -21.68
CA ASN A 436 7.72 10.08 -20.63
C ASN A 436 7.59 9.32 -19.30
N ASP A 437 8.70 9.28 -18.58
CA ASP A 437 8.74 8.86 -17.19
C ASP A 437 7.98 9.89 -16.34
N CYS A 438 7.08 9.42 -15.50
CA CYS A 438 6.28 10.29 -14.64
C CYS A 438 5.96 9.61 -13.31
N LEU A 439 5.72 10.42 -12.29
CA LEU A 439 5.44 9.92 -10.94
C LEU A 439 4.16 9.08 -10.92
N LEU A 440 3.11 9.49 -11.65
CA LEU A 440 1.85 8.74 -11.70
C LEU A 440 2.03 7.32 -12.26
N ARG A 441 2.87 7.13 -13.28
CA ARG A 441 3.18 5.80 -13.84
C ARG A 441 3.84 4.90 -12.81
N LEU A 442 4.78 5.45 -12.03
CA LEU A 442 5.45 4.72 -10.97
C LEU A 442 4.48 4.38 -9.83
N ILE A 443 3.60 5.31 -9.46
CA ILE A 443 2.55 5.11 -8.44
C ILE A 443 1.60 3.98 -8.86
N ILE A 444 1.05 4.05 -10.08
CA ILE A 444 0.15 3.02 -10.65
C ILE A 444 0.81 1.64 -10.61
N ASN A 445 2.11 1.59 -10.88
CA ASN A 445 2.88 0.36 -10.91
C ASN A 445 3.40 -0.12 -9.54
N ARG A 446 3.18 0.66 -8.48
CA ARG A 446 3.71 0.44 -7.12
C ARG A 446 5.24 0.54 -7.01
N GLU A 447 5.88 1.33 -7.86
CA GLU A 447 7.34 1.50 -7.94
C GLU A 447 7.84 2.87 -7.43
N ALA A 448 6.99 3.67 -6.77
CA ALA A 448 7.32 5.02 -6.28
C ALA A 448 7.73 5.09 -4.79
N LEU A 449 8.43 4.08 -4.26
CA LEU A 449 9.09 4.11 -2.93
C LEU A 449 8.21 4.64 -1.76
N GLY A 450 6.95 4.19 -1.69
CA GLY A 450 5.98 4.58 -0.65
C GLY A 450 5.04 5.71 -1.04
N LEU A 451 5.38 6.54 -2.02
CA LEU A 451 4.47 7.55 -2.59
C LEU A 451 3.23 6.92 -3.23
N ASN A 452 3.30 5.63 -3.56
CA ASN A 452 2.19 4.84 -4.11
C ASN A 452 0.90 4.97 -3.29
N ASN A 453 1.03 4.97 -1.96
CA ASN A 453 -0.12 4.99 -1.03
C ASN A 453 -0.45 6.41 -0.54
N LEU A 454 0.17 7.45 -1.13
CA LEU A 454 0.07 8.83 -0.65
C LEU A 454 -0.40 9.80 -1.74
N LEU A 455 -0.90 9.30 -2.88
CA LEU A 455 -1.28 10.15 -4.01
C LEU A 455 -2.30 11.23 -3.62
N GLY A 456 -3.30 10.88 -2.80
CA GLY A 456 -4.27 11.85 -2.28
C GLY A 456 -3.60 12.99 -1.50
N LYS A 457 -2.68 12.66 -0.57
CA LYS A 457 -1.91 13.67 0.19
C LYS A 457 -1.01 14.51 -0.71
N LEU A 458 -0.34 13.89 -1.68
CA LEU A 458 0.49 14.60 -2.67
C LEU A 458 -0.32 15.61 -3.47
N ILE A 459 -1.54 15.25 -3.86
CA ILE A 459 -2.45 16.13 -4.62
C ILE A 459 -3.00 17.23 -3.72
N ASN A 460 -3.52 16.89 -2.54
CA ASN A 460 -4.20 17.85 -1.67
C ASN A 460 -3.23 18.87 -1.04
N GLN A 461 -1.93 18.56 -0.92
CA GLN A 461 -0.91 19.39 -0.27
C GLN A 461 0.26 19.75 -1.18
N TYR A 462 0.07 19.69 -2.50
CA TYR A 462 1.08 20.03 -3.52
C TYR A 462 1.67 21.44 -3.36
N ASP A 463 0.87 22.44 -3.00
CA ASP A 463 1.31 23.81 -2.74
C ASP A 463 2.36 23.90 -1.61
N VAL A 464 2.17 23.10 -0.56
CA VAL A 464 3.14 22.95 0.53
C VAL A 464 4.44 22.31 0.02
N ILE A 465 4.32 21.23 -0.76
CA ILE A 465 5.48 20.54 -1.35
C ILE A 465 6.27 21.49 -2.24
N GLU A 466 5.59 22.19 -3.15
CA GLU A 466 6.19 23.14 -4.08
C GLU A 466 6.90 24.28 -3.34
N SER A 467 6.27 24.84 -2.30
CA SER A 467 6.84 25.91 -1.48
C SER A 467 8.15 25.47 -0.81
N ILE A 468 8.16 24.28 -0.22
CA ILE A 468 9.33 23.73 0.48
C ILE A 468 10.45 23.40 -0.50
N ALA A 469 10.10 22.81 -1.66
CA ALA A 469 11.07 22.52 -2.71
C ALA A 469 11.78 23.80 -3.17
N LYS A 470 11.01 24.88 -3.45
CA LYS A 470 11.57 26.19 -3.83
C LYS A 470 12.46 26.78 -2.73
N LYS A 471 12.00 26.75 -1.48
CA LYS A 471 12.73 27.30 -0.33
C LYS A 471 14.09 26.60 -0.11
N ASN A 472 14.12 25.28 -0.27
CA ASN A 472 15.30 24.46 -0.01
C ASN A 472 16.12 24.14 -1.27
N LYS A 473 15.74 24.71 -2.43
CA LYS A 473 16.37 24.44 -3.75
C LYS A 473 16.37 22.94 -4.13
N LEU A 474 15.31 22.23 -3.74
CA LEU A 474 15.09 20.82 -4.08
C LEU A 474 14.37 20.70 -5.43
N SER A 475 14.54 19.55 -6.08
CA SER A 475 13.94 19.25 -7.38
C SER A 475 12.66 18.43 -7.22
N LEU A 476 11.52 18.96 -7.67
CA LEU A 476 10.27 18.21 -7.75
C LEU A 476 10.32 17.05 -8.76
N ASN A 477 11.36 17.00 -9.61
CA ASN A 477 11.62 15.88 -10.51
C ASN A 477 12.43 14.76 -9.84
N SER A 478 12.97 14.98 -8.64
CA SER A 478 13.65 13.96 -7.83
C SER A 478 12.64 13.31 -6.89
N ILE A 479 12.40 12.00 -7.05
CA ILE A 479 11.50 11.26 -6.16
C ILE A 479 12.04 11.28 -4.72
N LEU A 480 13.36 11.21 -4.55
CA LEU A 480 14.01 11.24 -3.24
C LEU A 480 13.78 12.59 -2.55
N ASP A 481 13.93 13.71 -3.26
CA ASP A 481 13.68 15.03 -2.70
C ASP A 481 12.21 15.19 -2.27
N VAL A 482 11.28 14.66 -3.07
CA VAL A 482 9.84 14.66 -2.74
C VAL A 482 9.59 13.81 -1.50
N ILE A 483 10.22 12.64 -1.38
CA ILE A 483 10.14 11.77 -0.20
C ILE A 483 10.62 12.50 1.05
N ASP A 484 11.74 13.22 0.96
CA ASP A 484 12.29 13.98 2.09
C ASP A 484 11.37 15.11 2.52
N ILE A 485 10.78 15.83 1.56
CA ILE A 485 9.76 16.85 1.84
C ILE A 485 8.56 16.21 2.55
N VAL A 486 8.05 15.08 2.04
CA VAL A 486 6.90 14.38 2.64
C VAL A 486 7.22 13.94 4.08
N LYS A 487 8.37 13.31 4.31
CA LYS A 487 8.79 12.84 5.64
C LYS A 487 8.92 13.99 6.64
N THR A 488 9.52 15.10 6.23
CA THR A 488 9.75 16.24 7.13
C THR A 488 8.51 17.11 7.33
N SER A 489 7.67 17.24 6.30
CA SER A 489 6.59 18.23 6.29
C SER A 489 5.25 17.63 6.65
N PHE A 490 4.96 16.41 6.19
CA PHE A 490 3.66 15.77 6.41
C PHE A 490 3.70 14.88 7.65
N PHE A 491 4.82 14.19 7.87
CA PHE A 491 5.00 13.29 9.01
C PHE A 491 5.77 13.92 10.17
N SER A 492 6.32 15.13 9.97
CA SER A 492 7.07 15.87 11.00
C SER A 492 8.18 15.05 11.66
N LEU A 493 8.83 14.17 10.88
CA LEU A 493 9.86 13.29 11.41
C LEU A 493 11.06 14.11 11.90
N LYS A 494 11.49 13.81 13.13
CA LYS A 494 12.70 14.38 13.72
C LYS A 494 13.94 13.82 13.01
N PRO A 495 15.10 14.49 13.10
CA PRO A 495 16.32 14.01 12.45
C PRO A 495 16.69 12.54 12.77
N ASN A 496 16.41 12.07 13.99
CA ASN A 496 16.67 10.70 14.41
C ASN A 496 15.58 9.67 14.06
N GLU A 497 14.54 10.13 13.36
CA GLU A 497 13.43 9.34 12.82
C GLU A 497 13.47 9.34 11.28
N GLN A 498 14.35 10.15 10.65
CA GLN A 498 14.48 10.25 9.19
C GLN A 498 15.16 9.04 8.54
N ASP A 499 15.70 8.11 9.32
CA ASP A 499 16.13 6.80 8.85
C ASP A 499 14.99 5.79 8.69
N ILE A 500 13.76 6.15 9.07
CA ILE A 500 12.53 5.40 8.75
C ILE A 500 12.16 5.62 7.28
N PHE A 501 11.95 4.56 6.50
CA PHE A 501 11.62 4.69 5.08
C PHE A 501 10.18 5.18 4.89
N LEU A 502 9.94 5.94 3.81
CA LEU A 502 8.58 6.38 3.50
C LEU A 502 7.68 5.20 3.15
N SER A 503 8.20 4.18 2.48
CA SER A 503 7.47 2.93 2.20
C SER A 503 6.97 2.28 3.48
N THR A 504 7.82 2.18 4.51
CA THR A 504 7.44 1.61 5.81
C THR A 504 6.35 2.45 6.50
N ILE A 505 6.52 3.77 6.57
CA ILE A 505 5.51 4.68 7.13
C ILE A 505 4.19 4.57 6.37
N ALA A 506 4.25 4.63 5.04
CA ALA A 506 3.08 4.58 4.18
C ALA A 506 2.36 3.23 4.29
N ASN A 507 3.08 2.11 4.36
CA ASN A 507 2.50 0.78 4.56
C ASN A 507 1.81 0.66 5.92
N ILE A 508 2.44 1.16 7.00
CA ILE A 508 1.83 1.14 8.32
C ILE A 508 0.56 1.99 8.35
N ILE A 509 0.61 3.18 7.74
CA ILE A 509 -0.52 4.11 7.69
C ILE A 509 -1.65 3.58 6.79
N SER A 510 -1.36 2.94 5.66
CA SER A 510 -2.39 2.41 4.76
C SER A 510 -3.09 1.17 5.31
N SER A 511 -2.50 0.51 6.31
CA SER A 511 -3.01 -0.72 6.92
C SER A 511 -4.10 -0.50 7.98
N LYS A 512 -4.87 0.60 7.90
CA LYS A 512 -5.84 1.00 8.93
C LYS A 512 -7.03 0.08 9.09
N GLU A 513 -7.31 -0.79 8.12
CA GLU A 513 -8.42 -1.74 8.20
C GLU A 513 -8.40 -2.58 9.49
N TYR A 514 -7.26 -2.66 10.18
CA TYR A 514 -7.10 -3.35 11.46
C TYR A 514 -6.89 -2.42 12.67
N CYS A 515 -6.91 -1.10 12.47
CA CYS A 515 -6.69 -0.06 13.47
C CYS A 515 -7.99 0.71 13.72
N THR A 516 -8.86 0.19 14.59
CA THR A 516 -10.19 0.78 14.81
C THR A 516 -10.24 1.91 15.85
N PHE A 517 -9.15 2.17 16.58
CA PHE A 517 -9.17 3.06 17.76
C PHE A 517 -8.09 4.14 17.83
N LYS A 518 -7.12 4.18 16.90
CA LYS A 518 -6.01 5.15 16.90
C LYS A 518 -5.98 5.93 15.58
N SER A 519 -5.68 7.22 15.66
CA SER A 519 -5.46 8.06 14.47
C SER A 519 -4.12 7.75 13.80
N GLU A 520 -3.94 8.18 12.54
CA GLU A 520 -2.64 8.05 11.83
C GLU A 520 -1.49 8.68 12.62
N GLU A 521 -1.72 9.86 13.19
CA GLU A 521 -0.71 10.61 13.93
C GLU A 521 -0.28 9.87 15.21
N GLU A 522 -1.23 9.22 15.89
CA GLU A 522 -0.95 8.42 17.07
C GLU A 522 -0.14 7.16 16.72
N ILE A 523 -0.53 6.46 15.66
CA ILE A 523 0.20 5.28 15.17
C ILE A 523 1.63 5.66 14.80
N LEU A 524 1.80 6.74 14.03
CA LEU A 524 3.10 7.21 13.59
C LEU A 524 3.99 7.62 14.77
N LYS A 525 3.43 8.34 15.76
CA LYS A 525 4.15 8.74 16.97
C LYS A 525 4.65 7.53 17.75
N GLU A 526 3.83 6.49 17.85
CA GLU A 526 4.20 5.25 18.51
C GLU A 526 5.25 4.43 17.75
N ILE A 527 5.17 4.40 16.41
CA ILE A 527 6.20 3.81 15.54
C ILE A 527 7.53 4.53 15.72
N CYS A 528 7.54 5.86 15.68
CA CYS A 528 8.75 6.66 15.86
C CYS A 528 9.36 6.43 17.25
N LYS A 529 8.51 6.33 18.29
CA LYS A 529 8.96 6.00 19.65
C LYS A 529 9.59 4.60 19.70
N LEU A 530 8.92 3.59 19.15
CA LEU A 530 9.42 2.21 19.10
C LEU A 530 10.73 2.10 18.29
N HIS A 531 10.82 2.87 17.21
CA HIS A 531 12.03 2.96 16.39
C HIS A 531 13.24 3.45 17.19
N VAL A 532 13.04 4.42 18.09
CA VAL A 532 14.09 4.90 18.99
C VAL A 532 14.36 3.90 20.12
N GLU A 533 13.32 3.32 20.73
CA GLU A 533 13.44 2.37 21.85
C GLU A 533 14.24 1.13 21.47
N ARG A 534 13.97 0.52 20.30
CA ARG A 534 14.64 -0.71 19.85
C ARG A 534 16.13 -0.52 19.53
N LYS A 535 16.60 0.70 19.26
CA LYS A 535 18.04 0.99 19.04
C LYS A 535 18.88 0.66 20.29
N ASN A 536 18.27 0.57 21.47
CA ASN A 536 18.93 0.14 22.71
C ASN A 536 19.16 -1.38 22.79
N LYS A 537 18.48 -2.18 21.96
CA LYS A 537 18.65 -3.63 21.92
C LYS A 537 19.86 -3.97 21.06
N VAL A 538 20.96 -4.29 21.72
CA VAL A 538 22.27 -4.57 21.09
C VAL A 538 22.72 -6.03 21.25
N TYR A 539 22.01 -6.81 22.07
CA TYR A 539 22.21 -8.24 22.27
C TYR A 539 20.88 -8.94 22.52
N ALA A 540 20.88 -10.26 22.38
CA ALA A 540 19.80 -11.11 22.84
C ALA A 540 20.37 -12.30 23.64
N SER A 541 19.49 -12.95 24.40
CA SER A 541 19.80 -14.25 25.00
C SER A 541 19.70 -15.37 23.95
N ILE A 542 19.18 -15.11 22.75
CA ILE A 542 19.15 -16.09 21.66
C ILE A 542 20.31 -15.77 20.70
N PRO A 543 21.15 -16.77 20.34
CA PRO A 543 22.19 -16.63 19.32
C PRO A 543 21.69 -15.97 18.03
N THR A 544 22.49 -15.05 17.48
CA THR A 544 22.24 -14.43 16.17
C THR A 544 22.85 -15.32 15.10
N ILE A 545 22.03 -15.85 14.18
CA ILE A 545 22.46 -16.77 13.12
C ILE A 545 21.98 -16.31 11.74
N GLU A 546 22.71 -16.69 10.71
CA GLU A 546 22.35 -16.55 9.29
C GLU A 546 22.80 -17.80 8.52
N GLY A 547 21.96 -18.29 7.62
CA GLY A 547 22.27 -19.50 6.86
C GLY A 547 21.38 -19.72 5.64
N LYS A 548 21.72 -20.79 4.91
CA LYS A 548 21.01 -21.21 3.69
C LYS A 548 20.69 -22.70 3.76
N SER A 549 19.53 -23.05 3.22
CA SER A 549 19.11 -24.39 2.79
C SER A 549 18.98 -24.40 1.27
N ASP A 550 18.47 -25.49 0.68
CA ASP A 550 18.28 -25.61 -0.77
C ASP A 550 17.42 -24.45 -1.30
N ASN A 551 16.17 -24.36 -0.83
CA ASN A 551 15.19 -23.39 -1.33
C ASN A 551 15.00 -22.16 -0.42
N PHE A 552 15.41 -22.20 0.84
CA PHE A 552 15.27 -21.08 1.78
C PHE A 552 16.61 -20.50 2.23
N SER A 553 16.63 -19.20 2.47
CA SER A 553 17.61 -18.54 3.34
C SER A 553 16.95 -18.15 4.65
N TYR A 554 17.71 -18.13 5.75
CA TYR A 554 17.21 -17.75 7.06
C TYR A 554 18.18 -16.85 7.80
N LYS A 555 17.66 -15.93 8.60
CA LYS A 555 18.47 -15.08 9.48
C LYS A 555 17.69 -14.56 10.68
N VAL A 556 18.39 -14.36 11.79
CA VAL A 556 17.91 -13.47 12.87
C VAL A 556 18.00 -12.04 12.36
N ALA A 557 16.89 -11.30 12.41
CA ALA A 557 16.84 -9.94 11.91
C ALA A 557 17.76 -9.00 12.72
N PRO A 558 18.45 -8.04 12.06
CA PRO A 558 19.13 -6.97 12.76
C PRO A 558 18.17 -6.21 13.69
N PHE A 559 18.53 -6.00 14.95
CA PHE A 559 17.60 -5.48 15.96
C PHE A 559 17.11 -4.06 15.64
N ASP A 560 17.96 -3.30 14.97
CA ASP A 560 17.68 -1.94 14.47
C ASP A 560 17.28 -1.89 12.99
N ALA A 561 17.01 -3.04 12.33
CA ALA A 561 16.53 -3.06 10.95
C ALA A 561 15.16 -2.36 10.83
N GLU A 562 15.09 -1.31 10.02
CA GLU A 562 13.91 -0.45 9.89
C GLU A 562 12.63 -1.20 9.49
N TYR A 563 12.75 -2.15 8.56
CA TYR A 563 11.64 -2.97 8.06
C TYR A 563 10.93 -3.78 9.16
N LEU A 564 11.57 -4.01 10.32
CA LEU A 564 10.93 -4.66 11.45
C LEU A 564 9.71 -3.91 11.97
N LEU A 565 9.63 -2.59 11.76
CA LEU A 565 8.48 -1.76 12.14
C LEU A 565 7.20 -2.15 11.38
N ALA A 566 7.34 -2.74 10.19
CA ALA A 566 6.23 -3.19 9.34
C ALA A 566 6.09 -4.72 9.28
N ALA A 567 6.83 -5.49 10.06
CA ALA A 567 6.86 -6.97 9.97
C ALA A 567 5.46 -7.61 9.96
N GLY A 568 4.58 -7.26 10.90
CA GLY A 568 3.20 -7.78 10.92
C GLY A 568 2.23 -7.11 9.95
N VAL A 569 2.58 -5.93 9.43
CA VAL A 569 1.82 -5.28 8.34
C VAL A 569 2.01 -6.05 7.04
N ASP A 570 3.27 -6.35 6.69
CA ASP A 570 3.61 -7.07 5.47
C ASP A 570 3.04 -8.49 5.46
N ALA A 571 3.00 -9.12 6.64
CA ALA A 571 2.38 -10.43 6.85
C ALA A 571 0.84 -10.39 7.03
N LYS A 572 0.21 -9.20 6.99
CA LYS A 572 -1.23 -8.97 7.20
C LYS A 572 -1.79 -9.57 8.50
N ASN A 573 -1.05 -9.48 9.59
CA ASN A 573 -1.43 -10.12 10.85
C ASN A 573 -1.53 -9.13 12.03
N CYS A 574 -1.67 -9.67 13.26
CA CYS A 574 -1.83 -8.86 14.47
C CYS A 574 -0.51 -8.38 15.10
N PHE A 575 0.65 -8.78 14.57
CA PHE A 575 1.99 -8.53 15.11
C PHE A 575 2.53 -7.14 14.71
N ARG A 576 1.80 -6.08 15.07
CA ARG A 576 2.08 -4.69 14.69
C ARG A 576 1.45 -3.70 15.69
N ILE A 577 1.79 -2.42 15.55
CA ILE A 577 1.16 -1.33 16.31
C ILE A 577 -0.34 -1.26 16.01
N SER A 578 -1.15 -1.06 17.05
CA SER A 578 -2.63 -1.11 17.06
C SER A 578 -3.24 -2.49 16.78
N GLY A 579 -2.43 -3.52 16.52
CA GLY A 579 -2.89 -4.89 16.43
C GLY A 579 -3.09 -5.52 17.81
N LYS A 580 -3.87 -6.61 17.89
CA LYS A 580 -4.03 -7.38 19.15
C LYS A 580 -2.71 -7.92 19.70
N GLY A 581 -1.72 -8.13 18.84
CA GLY A 581 -0.38 -8.59 19.20
C GLY A 581 0.63 -7.46 19.42
N GLU A 582 0.19 -6.20 19.55
CA GLU A 582 1.09 -5.03 19.70
C GLU A 582 2.08 -5.21 20.86
N ASP A 583 1.61 -5.65 22.03
CA ASP A 583 2.47 -5.84 23.21
C ASP A 583 3.57 -6.88 22.96
N PHE A 584 3.22 -7.97 22.27
CA PHE A 584 4.18 -9.00 21.90
C PHE A 584 5.14 -8.54 20.80
N PHE A 585 4.65 -7.77 19.84
CA PHE A 585 5.47 -7.12 18.83
C PHE A 585 6.51 -6.19 19.46
N ARG A 586 6.09 -5.28 20.35
CA ARG A 586 6.98 -4.39 21.09
C ARG A 586 8.00 -5.18 21.92
N TYR A 587 7.55 -6.24 22.59
CA TYR A 587 8.42 -7.11 23.37
C TYR A 587 9.51 -7.75 22.50
N CYS A 588 9.16 -8.31 21.34
CA CYS A 588 10.13 -8.90 20.42
C CYS A 588 11.17 -7.90 19.91
N LEU A 589 10.78 -6.63 19.72
CA LEU A 589 11.69 -5.58 19.26
C LEU A 589 12.56 -4.96 20.35
N THR A 590 12.17 -5.05 21.63
CA THR A 590 12.85 -4.32 22.72
C THR A 590 13.45 -5.21 23.80
N SER A 591 12.92 -6.41 24.03
CA SER A 591 13.43 -7.34 25.04
C SER A 591 14.64 -8.10 24.51
N ASN A 592 15.63 -8.31 25.39
CA ASN A 592 16.78 -9.17 25.09
C ASN A 592 16.42 -10.66 25.14
N GLN A 593 15.21 -11.03 25.57
CA GLN A 593 14.76 -12.44 25.61
C GLN A 593 14.06 -12.91 24.34
N ALA A 594 14.01 -12.07 23.32
CA ALA A 594 13.28 -12.37 22.10
C ALA A 594 14.10 -12.02 20.87
N VAL A 595 13.82 -12.65 19.75
CA VAL A 595 14.33 -12.31 18.43
C VAL A 595 13.23 -12.51 17.38
N ILE A 596 13.39 -11.89 16.22
CA ILE A 596 12.55 -12.17 15.05
C ILE A 596 13.45 -12.80 14.00
N MET A 597 13.04 -13.96 13.49
CA MET A 597 13.73 -14.62 12.39
C MET A 597 12.93 -14.48 11.10
N TYR A 598 13.66 -14.31 9.98
CA TYR A 598 13.11 -14.29 8.64
C TYR A 598 13.55 -15.54 7.89
N PHE A 599 12.64 -16.10 7.10
CA PHE A 599 12.87 -17.19 6.16
C PHE A 599 12.41 -16.74 4.78
N THR A 600 13.32 -16.65 3.81
CA THR A 600 13.01 -16.19 2.45
C THR A 600 13.23 -17.31 1.44
N ASN A 601 12.17 -17.64 0.70
CA ASN A 601 12.21 -18.60 -0.40
C ASN A 601 12.92 -17.97 -1.59
N LYS A 602 13.98 -18.61 -2.08
CA LYS A 602 14.81 -18.07 -3.18
C LYS A 602 14.13 -18.13 -4.55
N LEU A 603 13.14 -19.01 -4.72
CA LEU A 603 12.43 -19.22 -5.99
C LEU A 603 11.25 -18.26 -6.11
N THR A 604 10.47 -18.11 -5.05
CA THR A 604 9.25 -17.28 -5.05
C THR A 604 9.47 -15.87 -4.48
N ASN A 605 10.63 -15.63 -3.85
CA ASN A 605 10.96 -14.42 -3.11
C ASN A 605 9.98 -14.12 -1.95
N ARG A 606 9.13 -15.08 -1.56
CA ARG A 606 8.24 -14.97 -0.40
C ARG A 606 9.06 -15.02 0.88
N SER A 607 8.72 -14.15 1.84
CA SER A 607 9.37 -14.09 3.15
C SER A 607 8.38 -14.38 4.26
N TYR A 608 8.80 -15.21 5.21
CA TYR A 608 8.06 -15.59 6.39
C TYR A 608 8.77 -15.08 7.65
N ILE A 609 8.00 -14.62 8.62
CA ILE A 609 8.47 -14.15 9.92
C ILE A 609 8.17 -15.17 11.00
N CYS A 610 9.12 -15.35 11.91
CA CYS A 610 9.05 -16.25 13.05
C CYS A 610 9.50 -15.49 14.30
N PRO A 611 8.56 -14.94 15.09
CA PRO A 611 8.87 -14.34 16.39
C PRO A 611 9.23 -15.44 17.40
N ILE A 612 10.42 -15.35 17.99
CA ILE A 612 10.96 -16.36 18.92
C ILE A 612 11.27 -15.70 20.26
N ILE A 613 10.86 -16.35 21.35
CA ILE A 613 11.18 -15.96 22.72
C ILE A 613 12.00 -17.04 23.41
N ARG A 614 12.74 -16.67 24.45
CA ARG A 614 13.44 -17.59 25.33
C ARG A 614 12.76 -17.64 26.69
N SER A 615 12.54 -18.85 27.19
CA SER A 615 12.08 -19.11 28.55
C SER A 615 12.95 -20.20 29.16
N GLY A 616 13.89 -19.78 30.01
CA GLY A 616 14.93 -20.64 30.57
C GLY A 616 15.74 -21.41 29.51
N ASN A 617 15.68 -22.75 29.55
CA ASN A 617 16.41 -23.62 28.61
C ASN A 617 15.66 -23.86 27.29
N GLY A 618 14.47 -23.28 27.11
CA GLY A 618 13.67 -23.39 25.90
C GLY A 618 13.63 -22.11 25.09
N ILE A 619 13.59 -22.25 23.76
CA ILE A 619 13.11 -21.20 22.86
C ILE A 619 11.79 -21.62 22.23
N HIS A 620 10.89 -20.67 22.07
CA HIS A 620 9.52 -20.90 21.60
C HIS A 620 9.23 -19.94 20.47
N CYS A 621 8.77 -20.46 19.33
CA CYS A 621 8.36 -19.70 18.15
C CYS A 621 6.83 -19.57 18.08
N ASN A 622 6.33 -18.35 17.94
CA ASN A 622 4.90 -18.06 18.13
C ASN A 622 4.05 -18.62 16.99
N GLY A 623 4.67 -18.81 15.83
CA GLY A 623 4.05 -19.27 14.60
C GLY A 623 4.85 -18.83 13.39
N VAL A 624 4.33 -19.17 12.22
CA VAL A 624 4.87 -18.73 10.94
C VAL A 624 3.85 -17.83 10.27
N ASP A 625 4.27 -16.63 9.91
CA ASP A 625 3.42 -15.64 9.28
C ASP A 625 4.09 -15.05 8.03
N PRO A 626 3.37 -14.80 6.92
CA PRO A 626 2.00 -15.23 6.66
C PRO A 626 1.89 -16.77 6.64
N LYS A 627 0.66 -17.30 6.50
CA LYS A 627 0.44 -18.75 6.37
C LYS A 627 1.32 -19.32 5.25
N LEU A 628 2.03 -20.41 5.56
CA LEU A 628 2.85 -21.16 4.61
C LEU A 628 2.00 -21.76 3.49
N GLU A 629 2.49 -21.65 2.26
CA GLU A 629 1.94 -22.31 1.08
C GLU A 629 2.22 -23.81 1.15
N GLU A 630 1.27 -24.62 0.70
CA GLU A 630 1.33 -26.09 0.88
C GLU A 630 2.58 -26.72 0.25
N ASP A 631 3.02 -26.20 -0.91
CA ASP A 631 4.19 -26.66 -1.65
C ASP A 631 5.53 -26.20 -1.04
N GLU A 632 5.51 -25.21 -0.15
CA GLU A 632 6.73 -24.67 0.49
C GLU A 632 6.97 -25.24 1.91
N LYS A 633 5.98 -25.92 2.52
CA LYS A 633 6.02 -26.34 3.93
C LYS A 633 7.22 -27.21 4.29
N ASP A 634 7.48 -28.26 3.51
CA ASP A 634 8.56 -29.21 3.84
C ASP A 634 9.94 -28.59 3.74
N ASP A 635 10.16 -27.77 2.71
CA ASP A 635 11.40 -26.99 2.55
C ASP A 635 11.58 -25.98 3.68
N PHE A 636 10.50 -25.29 4.06
CA PHE A 636 10.50 -24.38 5.18
C PHE A 636 10.88 -25.12 6.47
N PHE A 637 10.26 -26.24 6.80
CA PHE A 637 10.55 -26.96 8.05
C PHE A 637 11.94 -27.59 8.08
N ARG A 638 12.49 -28.00 6.93
CA ARG A 638 13.91 -28.37 6.83
C ARG A 638 14.82 -27.20 7.20
N ALA A 639 14.55 -26.02 6.64
CA ALA A 639 15.32 -24.80 6.93
C ALA A 639 15.14 -24.35 8.39
N PHE A 640 13.91 -24.37 8.91
CA PHE A 640 13.56 -23.98 10.26
C PHE A 640 14.23 -24.88 11.29
N THR A 641 14.18 -26.20 11.10
CA THR A 641 14.84 -27.19 11.98
C THR A 641 16.35 -26.97 11.99
N LYS A 642 16.97 -26.82 10.82
CA LYS A 642 18.41 -26.53 10.70
C LYS A 642 18.81 -25.26 11.46
N ALA A 643 18.01 -24.21 11.37
CA ALA A 643 18.24 -22.96 12.08
C ALA A 643 18.13 -23.14 13.61
N MET A 644 17.12 -23.89 14.09
CA MET A 644 16.96 -24.17 15.52
C MET A 644 18.12 -25.03 16.09
N ASP A 645 18.57 -26.04 15.33
CA ASP A 645 19.74 -26.86 15.68
C ASP A 645 21.01 -26.01 15.82
N GLU A 646 21.20 -25.06 14.89
CA GLU A 646 22.34 -24.15 14.90
C GLU A 646 22.32 -23.23 16.14
N ILE A 647 21.15 -22.70 16.51
CA ILE A 647 20.97 -21.93 17.75
C ILE A 647 21.33 -22.76 18.98
N ILE A 648 20.81 -23.98 19.10
CA ILE A 648 21.11 -24.89 20.22
C ILE A 648 22.60 -25.20 20.27
N LYS A 649 23.22 -25.46 19.11
CA LYS A 649 24.65 -25.76 18.99
C LYS A 649 25.52 -24.58 19.42
N ILE A 650 25.22 -23.36 19.00
CA ILE A 650 25.99 -22.17 19.41
C ILE A 650 25.82 -21.94 20.91
N SER A 651 24.58 -22.00 21.41
CA SER A 651 24.30 -21.87 22.84
C SER A 651 25.05 -22.92 23.67
N SER A 652 25.15 -24.17 23.20
CA SER A 652 25.89 -25.22 23.93
C SER A 652 27.38 -24.92 24.14
N LYS A 653 27.98 -24.08 23.27
CA LYS A 653 29.40 -23.72 23.30
C LYS A 653 29.68 -22.41 24.02
N GLU A 654 28.77 -21.44 23.87
CA GLU A 654 29.03 -20.05 24.21
C GLU A 654 28.14 -19.52 25.34
N SER A 655 27.04 -20.20 25.68
CA SER A 655 26.20 -19.83 26.82
C SER A 655 26.89 -20.13 28.15
N ILE A 656 26.42 -19.45 29.19
CA ILE A 656 26.67 -19.84 30.58
C ILE A 656 26.20 -21.30 30.76
N ASP A 657 27.04 -22.17 31.34
CA ASP A 657 26.80 -23.62 31.42
C ASP A 657 25.42 -24.00 31.98
N SER A 658 24.94 -23.28 33.00
CA SER A 658 23.64 -23.51 33.62
C SER A 658 22.46 -22.97 32.81
N GLU A 659 22.71 -22.21 31.75
CA GLU A 659 21.69 -21.51 31.00
C GLU A 659 21.48 -22.03 29.58
N ARG A 660 22.28 -22.97 29.06
CA ARG A 660 22.19 -23.46 27.66
C ARG A 660 20.76 -23.69 27.14
N ILE A 661 20.52 -23.31 25.89
CA ILE A 661 19.29 -23.64 25.16
C ILE A 661 19.34 -25.13 24.81
N GLU A 662 18.35 -25.88 25.26
CA GLU A 662 18.27 -27.34 25.12
C GLU A 662 17.09 -27.77 24.24
N VAL A 663 16.07 -26.92 24.02
CA VAL A 663 14.88 -27.26 23.23
C VAL A 663 14.33 -26.06 22.46
N ALA A 664 13.87 -26.32 21.23
CA ALA A 664 13.19 -25.36 20.39
C ALA A 664 11.79 -25.86 20.02
N THR A 665 10.78 -25.00 20.18
CA THR A 665 9.38 -25.35 19.92
C THR A 665 8.69 -24.34 19.01
N ILE A 666 7.56 -24.73 18.42
CA ILE A 666 6.68 -23.84 17.66
C ILE A 666 5.21 -24.13 17.99
N THR A 667 4.35 -23.11 17.92
CA THR A 667 2.90 -23.32 17.98
C THR A 667 2.36 -23.95 16.69
N ASN A 668 1.19 -24.56 16.75
CA ASN A 668 0.45 -25.03 15.57
C ASN A 668 -0.35 -23.95 14.83
N LEU A 669 -0.03 -22.66 15.01
CA LEU A 669 -0.71 -21.59 14.28
C LEU A 669 -0.61 -21.82 12.76
N HIS A 670 -1.76 -22.04 12.10
CA HIS A 670 -1.90 -22.37 10.68
C HIS A 670 -1.30 -23.72 10.23
N LEU A 671 -0.94 -24.59 11.17
CA LEU A 671 -0.12 -25.78 10.96
C LEU A 671 -0.69 -27.02 11.67
N GLU A 672 -1.95 -26.98 12.10
CA GLU A 672 -2.57 -28.07 12.87
C GLU A 672 -2.52 -29.42 12.14
N ASP A 673 -2.83 -29.44 10.84
CA ASP A 673 -2.85 -30.66 10.04
C ASP A 673 -1.43 -31.16 9.73
N TYR A 674 -0.51 -30.24 9.41
CA TYR A 674 0.88 -30.58 9.08
C TYR A 674 1.59 -31.32 10.22
N PHE A 675 1.45 -30.84 11.46
CA PHE A 675 2.07 -31.49 12.61
C PHE A 675 1.46 -32.85 12.95
N ARG A 676 0.15 -33.00 12.70
CA ARG A 676 -0.55 -34.28 12.89
C ARG A 676 -0.09 -35.32 11.88
N GLU A 677 0.00 -34.96 10.60
CA GLU A 677 0.39 -35.86 9.51
C GLU A 677 1.85 -36.32 9.64
N ASN A 678 2.74 -35.43 10.08
CA ASN A 678 4.17 -35.69 10.21
C ASN A 678 4.60 -36.22 11.59
N ASN A 679 3.65 -36.52 12.49
CA ASN A 679 3.88 -37.10 13.81
C ASN A 679 4.89 -36.32 14.69
N TYR A 680 4.84 -34.99 14.66
CA TYR A 680 5.71 -34.16 15.50
C TYR A 680 5.39 -34.37 16.99
N LEU A 681 6.44 -34.36 17.82
CA LEU A 681 6.30 -34.54 19.27
C LEU A 681 5.66 -33.29 19.88
N LYS A 682 4.52 -33.48 20.56
CA LYS A 682 3.89 -32.42 21.34
C LYS A 682 4.78 -32.02 22.51
N TYR A 683 4.97 -30.73 22.69
CA TYR A 683 5.65 -30.15 23.83
C TYR A 683 4.66 -30.02 24.99
N GLN A 684 4.88 -30.82 26.05
CA GLN A 684 4.01 -30.81 27.23
C GLN A 684 4.38 -29.66 28.17
N LEU A 685 3.50 -28.68 28.25
CA LEU A 685 3.57 -27.61 29.25
C LEU A 685 2.80 -28.01 30.50
N GLY A 686 3.42 -27.87 31.68
CA GLY A 686 2.75 -28.13 32.95
C GLY A 686 1.59 -27.17 33.22
N THR A 687 1.71 -25.90 32.78
CA THR A 687 0.65 -24.88 32.90
C THR A 687 0.75 -23.74 31.86
N PHE A 688 1.91 -23.08 31.72
CA PHE A 688 2.13 -21.96 30.80
C PHE A 688 3.64 -21.77 30.49
N ILE A 689 4.00 -21.14 29.38
CA ILE A 689 5.38 -20.69 29.12
C ILE A 689 5.57 -19.34 29.85
N PRO A 690 6.40 -19.28 30.92
CA PRO A 690 6.65 -18.04 31.63
C PRO A 690 7.51 -17.12 30.77
N ILE A 691 7.00 -15.92 30.57
CA ILE A 691 7.73 -14.81 29.98
C ILE A 691 7.84 -13.70 31.02
N ASP A 692 8.92 -12.92 30.95
CA ASP A 692 9.20 -11.81 31.88
C ASP A 692 8.32 -10.57 31.62
N PHE A 693 7.34 -10.69 30.73
CA PHE A 693 6.43 -9.62 30.36
C PHE A 693 5.03 -10.16 30.07
N SER A 694 4.00 -9.50 30.57
CA SER A 694 2.62 -9.91 30.28
C SER A 694 2.21 -9.37 28.90
N CYS A 695 2.19 -10.22 27.87
CA CYS A 695 1.70 -9.86 26.54
C CYS A 695 0.80 -10.96 25.94
N TYR A 696 -0.02 -10.55 24.97
CA TYR A 696 -0.83 -11.46 24.17
C TYR A 696 0.06 -12.35 23.29
N THR A 697 0.03 -13.66 23.53
CA THR A 697 0.83 -14.65 22.79
C THR A 697 -0.01 -15.87 22.43
N ASP A 698 0.36 -16.57 21.35
CA ASP A 698 -0.33 -17.79 20.92
C ASP A 698 0.11 -19.01 21.73
N TYR A 699 1.30 -18.98 22.32
CA TYR A 699 1.88 -20.07 23.14
C TYR A 699 0.97 -20.60 24.25
N ASN A 700 0.23 -19.69 24.89
CA ASN A 700 -0.56 -19.95 26.09
C ASN A 700 -2.07 -20.03 25.80
N LYS A 701 -2.47 -20.02 24.52
CA LYS A 701 -3.88 -20.16 24.14
C LYS A 701 -4.34 -21.61 24.29
N LYS A 702 -5.56 -21.79 24.80
CA LYS A 702 -6.13 -23.12 25.06
C LYS A 702 -6.33 -23.97 23.80
N ASP A 703 -6.56 -23.33 22.66
CA ASP A 703 -6.78 -23.95 21.36
C ASP A 703 -5.49 -24.14 20.55
N LYS A 704 -4.34 -23.68 21.06
CA LYS A 704 -3.04 -23.82 20.42
C LYS A 704 -2.18 -24.82 21.16
N GLU A 705 -1.54 -25.68 20.37
CA GLU A 705 -0.61 -26.70 20.86
C GLU A 705 0.80 -26.33 20.43
N ASN A 706 1.79 -26.75 21.22
CA ASN A 706 3.21 -26.51 20.96
C ASN A 706 3.88 -27.83 20.57
N TYR A 707 4.80 -27.77 19.62
CA TYR A 707 5.50 -28.94 19.06
C TYR A 707 7.01 -28.73 19.15
N ILE A 708 7.75 -29.81 19.48
CA ILE A 708 9.22 -29.80 19.51
C ILE A 708 9.72 -29.90 18.07
N ILE A 709 10.56 -28.94 17.68
CA ILE A 709 11.21 -28.92 16.37
C ILE A 709 12.65 -29.41 16.49
N SER A 710 13.36 -29.00 17.55
CA SER A 710 14.72 -29.45 17.82
C SER A 710 14.95 -29.57 19.33
N LYS A 711 15.85 -30.47 19.72
CA LYS A 711 16.31 -30.65 21.10
C LYS A 711 17.75 -31.16 21.14
N SER A 712 18.48 -30.78 22.16
CA SER A 712 19.79 -31.36 22.46
C SER A 712 19.66 -32.76 23.07
N ASP A 713 20.73 -33.55 22.98
CA ASP A 713 20.80 -34.88 23.62
C ASP A 713 20.71 -34.80 25.16
N ASP A 714 21.10 -33.65 25.71
CA ASP A 714 21.10 -33.38 27.15
C ASP A 714 19.73 -32.91 27.68
N TYR A 715 18.75 -32.66 26.81
CA TYR A 715 17.42 -32.22 27.22
C TYR A 715 16.70 -33.29 28.05
N ARG A 716 16.40 -32.96 29.31
CA ARG A 716 15.65 -33.82 30.24
C ARG A 716 14.27 -33.27 30.56
N GLU A 717 14.23 -31.99 30.90
CA GLU A 717 13.03 -31.30 31.37
C GLU A 717 13.11 -29.79 31.12
N ASN A 718 11.99 -29.10 31.28
CA ASN A 718 11.91 -27.65 31.15
C ASN A 718 12.41 -26.97 32.42
N LYS A 719 13.35 -26.04 32.25
CA LYS A 719 13.87 -25.18 33.30
C LYS A 719 13.43 -23.76 32.98
N TYR A 720 12.91 -23.05 33.97
CA TYR A 720 12.41 -21.68 33.79
C TYR A 720 13.29 -20.69 34.55
N TYR A 721 13.89 -19.75 33.81
CA TYR A 721 14.67 -18.63 34.34
C TYR A 721 14.76 -17.53 33.28
N LEU A 722 15.12 -16.33 33.72
CA LEU A 722 15.49 -15.25 32.82
C LEU A 722 16.97 -15.37 32.49
N SER A 723 17.31 -15.64 31.23
CA SER A 723 18.71 -15.82 30.85
C SER A 723 19.49 -14.51 30.90
N LYS A 724 20.74 -14.60 31.37
CA LYS A 724 21.73 -13.52 31.38
C LYS A 724 22.71 -13.61 30.22
N ASP A 725 22.59 -14.62 29.35
CA ASP A 725 23.40 -14.75 28.15
C ASP A 725 23.30 -13.48 27.30
N ARG A 726 24.43 -13.10 26.69
CA ARG A 726 24.52 -11.93 25.82
C ARG A 726 25.19 -12.31 24.51
N PHE A 727 24.38 -12.76 23.57
CA PHE A 727 24.76 -12.87 22.17
C PHE A 727 24.60 -11.50 21.54
N TYR A 728 25.70 -10.75 21.51
CA TYR A 728 25.73 -9.44 20.90
C TYR A 728 25.52 -9.55 19.40
N GLN A 729 24.71 -8.66 18.85
CA GLN A 729 24.68 -8.47 17.42
C GLN A 729 26.04 -7.97 16.97
N GLU A 730 26.54 -8.53 15.87
CA GLU A 730 27.78 -8.11 15.25
C GLU A 730 27.73 -6.61 14.95
N ARG A 731 28.78 -5.89 15.36
CA ARG A 731 28.93 -4.49 15.00
C ARG A 731 29.57 -4.45 13.64
N LYS A 732 28.97 -3.64 12.77
CA LYS A 732 29.59 -3.29 11.51
C LYS A 732 30.84 -2.47 11.78
N GLU A 733 31.81 -2.60 10.90
CA GLU A 733 33.01 -1.77 10.91
C GLU A 733 32.65 -0.28 10.81
N ASP A 734 33.53 0.56 11.33
CA ASP A 734 33.44 2.00 11.23
C ASP A 734 33.68 2.45 9.80
N TYR A 735 32.89 3.42 9.37
CA TYR A 735 33.02 4.05 8.08
C TYR A 735 34.03 5.19 8.15
N GLU A 736 34.80 5.38 7.09
CA GLU A 736 35.70 6.51 6.91
C GLU A 736 35.42 7.20 5.57
N PHE A 737 35.16 8.50 5.61
CA PHE A 737 34.74 9.27 4.45
C PHE A 737 35.54 10.55 4.28
N ASN A 738 36.06 10.72 3.08
CA ASN A 738 36.56 11.98 2.56
C ASN A 738 35.49 12.58 1.63
N ILE A 739 34.97 13.75 2.00
CA ILE A 739 33.81 14.38 1.35
C ILE A 739 34.10 14.86 -0.07
N ASP A 740 35.37 15.09 -0.40
CA ASP A 740 35.79 15.50 -1.75
C ASP A 740 35.83 14.32 -2.72
N LYS A 741 35.85 13.08 -2.21
CA LYS A 741 35.96 11.84 -2.99
C LYS A 741 34.71 10.96 -2.93
N GLU A 742 33.82 11.20 -1.96
CA GLU A 742 32.62 10.41 -1.72
C GLU A 742 31.37 11.00 -2.42
N TYR A 743 30.54 10.13 -2.98
CA TYR A 743 29.34 10.52 -3.74
C TYR A 743 28.04 10.38 -2.93
N ASP A 744 28.05 9.69 -1.79
CA ASP A 744 26.86 9.41 -0.96
C ASP A 744 26.74 10.31 0.28
N LYS A 745 26.71 11.64 0.05
CA LYS A 745 26.58 12.66 1.11
C LYS A 745 25.21 12.64 1.80
N GLU A 746 24.19 12.15 1.10
CA GLU A 746 22.82 12.03 1.61
C GLU A 746 22.76 11.05 2.80
N ARG A 747 23.40 9.87 2.66
CA ARG A 747 23.53 8.90 3.75
C ARG A 747 24.21 9.50 4.97
N LEU A 748 25.33 10.18 4.75
CA LEU A 748 26.11 10.80 5.82
C LEU A 748 25.30 11.85 6.57
N SER A 749 24.57 12.69 5.83
CA SER A 749 23.71 13.71 6.43
C SER A 749 22.68 13.08 7.37
N ILE A 750 22.02 11.99 6.97
CA ILE A 750 21.01 11.31 7.79
C ILE A 750 21.64 10.70 9.05
N ILE A 751 22.77 10.00 8.93
CA ILE A 751 23.46 9.37 10.08
C ILE A 751 23.94 10.44 11.07
N VAL A 752 24.70 11.43 10.59
CA VAL A 752 25.29 12.48 11.43
C VAL A 752 24.20 13.29 12.15
N ASN A 753 23.15 13.68 11.44
CA ASN A 753 22.05 14.44 12.05
C ASN A 753 21.22 13.60 13.02
N SER A 754 21.01 12.32 12.74
CA SER A 754 20.33 11.38 13.64
C SER A 754 21.09 11.23 14.96
N ILE A 755 22.41 11.04 14.89
CA ILE A 755 23.30 10.93 16.05
C ILE A 755 23.32 12.25 16.83
N ALA A 756 23.60 13.37 16.16
CA ALA A 756 23.72 14.67 16.80
C ALA A 756 22.42 15.09 17.52
N TYR A 757 21.27 14.84 16.90
CA TYR A 757 19.97 15.12 17.50
C TYR A 757 19.67 14.23 18.70
N SER A 758 19.94 12.92 18.58
CA SER A 758 19.73 11.95 19.66
C SER A 758 20.67 12.21 20.84
N ALA A 759 21.92 12.61 20.58
CA ALA A 759 22.91 12.92 21.61
C ALA A 759 22.46 14.01 22.59
N ILE A 760 21.56 14.92 22.17
CA ILE A 760 20.99 15.96 23.04
C ILE A 760 20.29 15.34 24.28
N ASP A 761 19.63 14.20 24.13
CA ASP A 761 18.96 13.52 25.25
C ASP A 761 19.95 13.04 26.32
N TYR A 762 21.20 12.80 25.94
CA TYR A 762 22.25 12.25 26.79
C TYR A 762 23.22 13.30 27.31
N LYS A 763 23.08 14.56 26.90
CA LYS A 763 23.86 15.67 27.47
C LYS A 763 23.57 15.83 28.96
N ASN A 764 24.60 16.14 29.75
CA ASN A 764 24.46 16.42 31.18
C ASN A 764 23.95 17.86 31.42
N ILE A 765 22.72 18.14 30.98
CA ILE A 765 22.03 19.42 31.10
C ILE A 765 20.56 19.22 31.51
N PRO A 766 19.88 20.23 32.08
CA PRO A 766 18.46 20.12 32.45
C PRO A 766 17.55 19.79 31.26
N THR A 767 16.47 19.04 31.51
CA THR A 767 15.48 18.62 30.49
C THR A 767 14.88 19.82 29.72
N THR A 768 14.66 20.94 30.39
CA THR A 768 14.18 22.18 29.75
C THR A 768 15.14 22.70 28.68
N ARG A 769 16.46 22.61 28.94
CA ARG A 769 17.50 22.99 27.97
C ARG A 769 17.60 21.98 26.84
N LYS A 770 17.52 20.66 27.11
CA LYS A 770 17.45 19.61 26.08
C LYS A 770 16.30 19.86 25.10
N ASN A 771 15.10 20.11 25.65
CA ASN A 771 13.91 20.41 24.87
C ASN A 771 14.07 21.68 24.02
N LYS A 772 14.73 22.72 24.56
CA LYS A 772 15.04 23.93 23.80
C LYS A 772 16.01 23.63 22.66
N GLU A 773 17.13 22.96 22.93
CA GLU A 773 18.13 22.59 21.92
C GLU A 773 17.52 21.75 20.80
N LYS A 774 16.66 20.78 21.13
CA LYS A 774 15.93 19.97 20.13
C LYS A 774 14.97 20.80 19.28
N ARG A 775 14.23 21.74 19.88
CA ARG A 775 13.29 22.61 19.15
C ARG A 775 13.99 23.58 18.20
N THR A 776 15.22 23.98 18.52
CA THR A 776 16.03 24.90 17.71
C THR A 776 17.15 24.18 16.95
N PHE A 777 17.10 22.85 16.87
CA PHE A 777 18.13 22.07 16.19
C PHE A 777 18.16 22.45 14.70
N LYS A 778 19.33 22.80 14.20
CA LYS A 778 19.57 23.02 12.78
C LYS A 778 20.33 21.81 12.24
N PRO A 779 19.87 21.20 11.13
CA PRO A 779 20.62 20.14 10.48
C PRO A 779 22.05 20.58 10.17
N ILE A 780 22.99 19.69 10.46
CA ILE A 780 24.40 19.80 10.13
C ILE A 780 24.54 19.54 8.63
N ASP A 781 25.14 20.50 7.93
CA ASP A 781 25.47 20.36 6.52
C ASP A 781 26.78 19.59 6.40
N VAL A 782 26.71 18.33 5.93
CA VAL A 782 27.91 17.50 5.81
C VAL A 782 28.89 18.01 4.76
N ASN A 783 28.50 18.95 3.89
CA ASN A 783 29.42 19.53 2.90
C ASN A 783 30.46 20.46 3.51
N THR A 784 30.30 20.87 4.77
CA THR A 784 31.28 21.72 5.46
C THR A 784 32.42 20.93 6.08
N PHE A 785 32.44 19.59 5.96
CA PHE A 785 33.51 18.77 6.50
C PHE A 785 34.52 18.35 5.44
N LYS A 786 35.80 18.24 5.83
CA LYS A 786 36.85 17.62 5.02
C LYS A 786 36.89 16.11 5.24
N TYR A 787 36.52 15.68 6.44
CA TYR A 787 36.66 14.29 6.87
C TYR A 787 35.57 13.89 7.88
N ILE A 788 35.06 12.67 7.76
CA ILE A 788 34.14 12.06 8.74
C ILE A 788 34.50 10.59 8.93
N VAL A 789 34.64 10.15 10.18
CA VAL A 789 34.72 8.73 10.55
C VAL A 789 33.65 8.40 11.59
N GLY A 790 33.07 7.20 11.57
CA GLY A 790 32.02 6.87 12.52
C GLY A 790 31.30 5.54 12.29
N ASN A 791 30.22 5.34 13.03
CA ASN A 791 29.28 4.23 12.87
C ASN A 791 27.85 4.77 13.11
N LYS A 792 26.82 3.91 13.10
CA LYS A 792 25.43 4.29 13.40
C LYS A 792 25.23 4.93 14.80
N ASP A 793 26.17 4.70 15.73
CA ASP A 793 26.07 5.16 17.11
C ASP A 793 26.98 6.36 17.45
N TRP A 794 27.95 6.70 16.60
CA TRP A 794 28.92 7.75 16.88
C TRP A 794 29.55 8.30 15.61
N TYR A 795 30.07 9.51 15.66
CA TYR A 795 30.94 10.04 14.61
C TYR A 795 31.96 11.03 15.16
N VAL A 796 33.06 11.19 14.42
CA VAL A 796 34.07 12.23 14.56
C VAL A 796 34.25 12.85 13.18
N ALA A 797 34.06 14.16 13.07
CA ALA A 797 34.15 14.92 11.84
C ALA A 797 35.10 16.11 12.01
N ILE A 798 35.82 16.46 10.95
CA ILE A 798 36.73 17.62 10.89
C ILE A 798 36.19 18.58 9.84
N ASP A 799 35.88 19.81 10.25
CA ASP A 799 35.36 20.84 9.35
C ASP A 799 36.44 21.48 8.47
N ASP A 800 36.01 22.33 7.54
CA ASP A 800 36.90 23.05 6.64
C ASP A 800 37.83 24.06 7.35
N GLN A 801 37.53 24.42 8.61
CA GLN A 801 38.41 25.19 9.49
C GLN A 801 39.14 24.32 10.53
N TYR A 802 39.22 23.00 10.31
CA TYR A 802 39.91 22.04 11.19
C TYR A 802 39.32 21.92 12.60
N ASN A 803 38.07 22.32 12.84
CA ASN A 803 37.39 22.05 14.10
C ASN A 803 36.85 20.62 14.12
N ILE A 804 36.90 20.00 15.30
CA ILE A 804 36.39 18.65 15.51
C ILE A 804 34.94 18.73 16.01
N LEU A 805 34.02 18.15 15.25
CA LEU A 805 32.65 17.87 15.70
C LEU A 805 32.49 16.36 15.94
N ALA A 806 32.07 15.98 17.15
CA ALA A 806 31.98 14.58 17.52
C ALA A 806 30.79 14.33 18.46
N ASN A 807 30.06 13.24 18.24
CA ASN A 807 28.96 12.80 19.11
C ASN A 807 28.98 11.28 19.28
N LEU A 808 28.52 10.79 20.43
CA LEU A 808 28.41 9.38 20.79
C LEU A 808 27.05 9.13 21.44
N LEU A 809 26.39 8.05 21.02
CA LEU A 809 25.19 7.53 21.64
C LEU A 809 25.54 6.42 22.64
N PRO A 810 24.84 6.33 23.78
CA PRO A 810 25.19 5.40 24.85
C PRO A 810 24.53 4.01 24.68
N TYR A 811 24.09 3.66 23.46
CA TYR A 811 23.33 2.43 23.22
C TYR A 811 24.18 1.17 23.33
N ASP A 812 25.40 1.22 22.81
CA ASP A 812 26.32 0.09 22.76
C ASP A 812 27.66 0.48 23.42
N GLU A 813 28.06 -0.26 24.46
CA GLU A 813 29.33 -0.02 25.15
C GLU A 813 30.55 -0.19 24.24
N ARG A 814 30.44 -0.99 23.17
CA ARG A 814 31.50 -1.15 22.17
C ARG A 814 31.73 0.13 21.36
N ALA A 815 30.66 0.88 21.06
CA ALA A 815 30.73 2.16 20.35
C ALA A 815 31.62 3.19 21.07
N LYS A 816 31.63 3.16 22.40
CA LYS A 816 32.47 4.06 23.21
C LYS A 816 33.96 3.82 22.98
N LYS A 817 34.37 2.56 22.84
CA LYS A 817 35.78 2.20 22.60
C LYS A 817 36.22 2.67 21.21
N GLU A 818 35.40 2.43 20.21
CA GLU A 818 35.59 2.90 18.83
C GLU A 818 35.71 4.43 18.81
N TYR A 819 34.71 5.13 19.35
CA TYR A 819 34.68 6.59 19.42
C TYR A 819 35.95 7.19 20.04
N ILE A 820 36.40 6.68 21.19
CA ILE A 820 37.59 7.20 21.88
C ILE A 820 38.85 6.99 21.04
N LYS A 821 38.98 5.83 20.36
CA LYS A 821 40.11 5.53 19.47
C LYS A 821 40.23 6.59 18.37
N HIS A 822 39.14 6.88 17.65
CA HIS A 822 39.17 7.81 16.52
C HIS A 822 39.26 9.27 16.96
N LEU A 823 38.60 9.64 18.06
CA LEU A 823 38.73 10.98 18.61
C LEU A 823 40.17 11.31 19.01
N ALA A 824 40.91 10.33 19.56
CA ALA A 824 42.31 10.50 19.91
C ALA A 824 43.24 10.62 18.68
N GLN A 825 42.84 10.08 17.53
CA GLN A 825 43.60 10.15 16.27
C GLN A 825 43.33 11.45 15.48
N ALA A 826 42.19 12.12 15.70
CA ALA A 826 41.79 13.30 14.95
C ALA A 826 42.83 14.45 14.93
N PRO A 827 43.54 14.79 16.02
CA PRO A 827 44.58 15.82 15.98
C PRO A 827 45.75 15.50 15.04
N LEU A 828 46.18 14.22 15.00
CA LEU A 828 47.26 13.77 14.10
C LEU A 828 46.82 13.82 12.63
N LEU A 829 45.55 13.52 12.37
CA LEU A 829 44.97 13.66 11.02
C LEU A 829 44.96 15.11 10.56
N ILE A 830 44.62 16.06 11.44
CA ILE A 830 44.66 17.50 11.14
C ILE A 830 46.09 17.92 10.78
N GLU A 831 47.10 17.55 11.57
CA GLU A 831 48.50 17.89 11.28
C GLU A 831 48.98 17.35 9.92
N ASN A 832 48.47 16.17 9.51
CA ASN A 832 48.80 15.60 8.20
C ASN A 832 48.08 16.32 7.07
N MET A 833 46.80 16.68 7.25
CA MET A 833 46.02 17.46 6.28
C MET A 833 46.62 18.85 6.05
N GLU A 834 47.06 19.52 7.12
CA GLU A 834 47.73 20.83 7.04
C GLU A 834 49.05 20.74 6.25
N LYS A 835 49.85 19.69 6.48
CA LYS A 835 51.11 19.45 5.74
C LYS A 835 50.87 19.13 4.26
N GLU A 836 49.83 18.37 3.94
CA GLU A 836 49.45 18.09 2.54
C GLU A 836 48.99 19.38 1.83
N GLU A 837 48.22 20.25 2.48
CA GLU A 837 47.84 21.54 1.90
C GLU A 837 49.05 22.48 1.68
N GLU A 838 50.04 22.45 2.59
CA GLU A 838 51.29 23.20 2.44
C GLU A 838 52.20 22.65 1.33
N GLU A 839 52.29 21.32 1.14
CA GLU A 839 53.11 20.69 0.10
C GLU A 839 52.50 20.82 -1.32
N TYR A 840 51.17 20.83 -1.44
CA TYR A 840 50.47 20.92 -2.74
C TYR A 840 49.98 22.33 -3.09
N GLY A 841 50.18 23.31 -2.19
CA GLY A 841 49.84 24.72 -2.35
C GLY A 841 50.73 25.50 -3.34
N ILE A 842 50.79 25.11 -4.61
CA ILE A 842 51.22 26.02 -5.69
C ILE A 842 50.04 26.94 -6.03
N SER A 843 50.07 28.15 -5.47
CA SER A 843 49.48 29.40 -5.98
C SER A 843 48.01 29.33 -6.48
N TRP A 844 47.08 29.65 -5.58
CA TRP A 844 45.70 30.05 -5.92
C TRP A 844 45.59 31.37 -6.72
N GLU A 845 46.71 32.01 -7.12
CA GLU A 845 46.69 33.27 -7.89
C GLU A 845 46.57 33.10 -9.41
N ASN A 846 46.64 31.89 -9.96
CA ASN A 846 46.63 31.68 -11.42
C ASN A 846 45.31 31.18 -12.04
N LEU A 847 44.24 30.95 -11.26
CA LEU A 847 42.96 30.45 -11.78
C LEU A 847 41.82 31.49 -11.84
N SER A 848 42.10 32.77 -11.54
CA SER A 848 41.10 33.86 -11.63
C SER A 848 41.14 34.66 -12.94
N LYS A 849 41.82 34.19 -14.00
CA LYS A 849 41.95 34.94 -15.28
C LYS A 849 41.23 34.36 -16.50
N ASN A 850 40.44 33.30 -16.36
CA ASN A 850 39.52 32.87 -17.43
C ASN A 850 38.16 32.45 -16.84
N LYS A 851 37.33 33.44 -16.51
CA LYS A 851 35.87 33.34 -16.54
C LYS A 851 35.30 34.65 -17.05
#